data_AF-A0A2M9ZB62-F1
#
_entry.id   AF-A0A2M9ZB62-F1
#
_cell.length_a   1.000
_cell.length_b   1.000
_cell.length_c   1.000
_cell.angle_alpha   90.00
_cell.angle_beta   90.00
_cell.angle_gamma   90.00
#
_symmetry.space_group_name_H-M   'P 1'
#
loop_
_entity.id
_entity.type
_entity.pdbx_description
1 polymer ?
#
loop_
_entity_poly.entity_id
_entity_poly.type
_entity_poly.pdbx_seq_one_letter_code
_entity_poly.pdbx_strand_id
1 'polypeptide(L)'
;MRIRIPILIFVCTVLSGNVLYAQSDSGIFSWASQVWQSLDFTSQKFPYSQVPGQEFSGTQANQNVKKYWNLRNRLRNDFLLFSTEKGGCLPMEEVKLLGDLRIGKWGDSTIKLGWYLGVLGSELHLLSRSDSYPSFGEATDLQNAMRELFCAFIALERLDRFGEQSIWEFHPIYLSKFPGTEGYRWPDTPGFFIRDDMTVRVMEQLRLNGGESDSENWYGNERYPTPPYNREMSQDQVVHLLLGLSIIKHLVPENYAYQGMNFKSQARSYARKLVDYVYDSRKVSLELFGVPIGSTSLSWMIENPVSPKVNWFGSCPACVGWFDPFHPLDPDHIGLVTRGQDARFFAMGFQQAGKWITDKDWYVSPAQIVSWSALSEVGAMSTPDNSHMTMGLAAIGNSWGEITPDVLMTQASQHDFYLYPLLNAVLHPENQISAGLETKILSLLESVPWSGTGTIGFQGGWSSENRFIRRKEDHDKIPTGYITQSHGLDFLLLHNLFYISKPNHFFGVTQNEQPAYIPDLSVPNWEIPPSYKLPPIGYAIQETPVIHNTCTLASNAEVPIRIEWEDPYGKRDTVRIELESQPSSGNGIVFSTGTKNKFLYKGKFWGQWWWEDSVRFKLTDEDENSTSINLLVSYPGSMAAAPDIGAVGAPTRVVVNGWFAGIPLYGTIEMEFQVYSMDPNCVPPQPAPWLITGTRNTVAFPISPLRFRAIVGWTIFALHGNASVNLQAATNVGTTQTKEIWIEW
;
A
#
# COMPACT_ATOMS: atom_id res chain seq x y z
N MET A 1 3.98 48.81 -34.50
CA MET A 1 4.31 48.33 -33.14
C MET A 1 3.58 47.00 -32.94
N ARG A 2 4.30 45.87 -33.02
CA ARG A 2 3.74 44.50 -32.95
C ARG A 2 4.06 43.92 -31.57
N ILE A 3 3.04 43.50 -30.83
CA ILE A 3 3.18 42.74 -29.58
C ILE A 3 3.17 41.26 -29.94
N ARG A 4 4.20 40.52 -29.54
CA ARG A 4 4.30 39.05 -29.67
C ARG A 4 3.90 38.43 -28.33
N ILE A 5 2.91 37.54 -28.36
CA ILE A 5 2.58 36.62 -27.27
C ILE A 5 3.23 35.27 -27.61
N PRO A 6 4.04 34.65 -26.74
CA PRO A 6 4.57 33.33 -26.99
C PRO A 6 3.51 32.27 -26.63
N ILE A 7 3.15 31.46 -27.61
CA ILE A 7 2.44 30.19 -27.41
C ILE A 7 3.53 29.11 -27.34
N LEU A 8 3.66 28.44 -26.18
CA LEU A 8 4.47 27.24 -26.05
C LEU A 8 3.68 26.05 -26.60
N ILE A 9 4.17 25.45 -27.69
CA ILE A 9 3.71 24.16 -28.21
C ILE A 9 4.76 23.14 -27.78
N PHE A 10 4.36 22.15 -26.98
CA PHE A 10 5.18 20.98 -26.69
C PHE A 10 5.15 20.05 -27.91
N VAL A 11 6.30 19.91 -28.57
CA VAL A 11 6.50 18.97 -29.68
C VAL A 11 7.15 17.71 -29.10
N CYS A 12 6.38 16.63 -28.99
CA CYS A 12 6.95 15.29 -28.72
C CYS A 12 7.72 14.84 -29.96
N THR A 13 9.03 14.68 -29.81
CA THR A 13 9.89 14.04 -30.83
C THR A 13 9.93 12.54 -30.56
N VAL A 14 9.37 11.77 -31.49
CA VAL A 14 9.56 10.32 -31.56
C VAL A 14 10.98 10.07 -32.06
N LEU A 15 11.88 9.67 -31.16
CA LEU A 15 13.21 9.18 -31.53
C LEU A 15 13.12 7.67 -31.74
N SER A 16 13.14 7.26 -33.01
CA SER A 16 13.37 5.89 -33.44
C SER A 16 14.82 5.50 -33.18
N GLY A 17 15.07 4.85 -32.03
CA GLY A 17 16.34 4.19 -31.74
C GLY A 17 16.34 2.77 -32.32
N ASN A 18 17.22 2.51 -33.29
CA ASN A 18 17.57 1.14 -33.68
C ASN A 18 18.24 0.45 -32.48
N VAL A 19 17.61 -0.60 -31.93
CA VAL A 19 18.18 -1.38 -30.83
C VAL A 19 18.99 -2.55 -31.40
N LEU A 20 20.27 -2.56 -31.03
CA LEU A 20 21.22 -3.65 -31.29
C LEU A 20 20.82 -4.90 -30.50
N TYR A 21 20.73 -6.03 -31.20
CA TYR A 21 20.46 -7.35 -30.64
C TYR A 21 21.60 -7.81 -29.72
N ALA A 22 21.27 -8.21 -28.48
CA ALA A 22 22.14 -9.00 -27.63
C ALA A 22 21.63 -10.45 -27.60
N GLN A 23 22.39 -11.36 -28.22
CA GLN A 23 22.23 -12.80 -28.04
C GLN A 23 22.64 -13.17 -26.62
N SER A 24 21.84 -14.01 -25.94
CA SER A 24 22.22 -14.64 -24.68
C SER A 24 23.35 -15.64 -24.92
N ASP A 25 24.52 -15.36 -24.35
CA ASP A 25 25.70 -16.23 -24.40
C ASP A 25 25.41 -17.61 -23.79
N SER A 26 25.40 -18.62 -24.65
CA SER A 26 25.42 -20.04 -24.31
C SER A 26 26.88 -20.46 -24.14
N GLY A 27 27.48 -20.03 -23.03
CA GLY A 27 28.92 -20.09 -22.82
C GLY A 27 29.47 -21.27 -22.02
N ILE A 28 28.79 -22.44 -21.89
CA ILE A 28 29.40 -23.62 -21.22
C ILE A 28 28.87 -24.96 -21.79
N PHE A 29 28.97 -25.26 -23.08
CA PHE A 29 28.77 -26.66 -23.56
C PHE A 29 29.53 -26.95 -24.87
N SER A 30 30.88 -26.99 -24.82
CA SER A 30 31.70 -27.43 -25.97
C SER A 30 32.11 -28.91 -25.94
N TRP A 31 31.80 -29.65 -24.87
CA TRP A 31 32.22 -31.05 -24.72
C TRP A 31 31.11 -32.06 -25.08
N ALA A 32 29.86 -31.63 -25.24
CA ALA A 32 28.72 -32.52 -25.43
C ALA A 32 28.47 -32.90 -26.90
N SER A 33 28.96 -32.17 -27.90
CA SER A 33 28.49 -32.28 -29.30
C SER A 33 28.90 -33.55 -30.06
N GLN A 34 29.80 -34.39 -29.53
CA GLN A 34 30.35 -35.54 -30.28
C GLN A 34 29.65 -36.89 -30.02
N VAL A 35 28.69 -36.99 -29.08
CA VAL A 35 28.03 -38.27 -28.74
C VAL A 35 26.62 -38.41 -29.38
N TRP A 36 26.06 -37.35 -29.95
CA TRP A 36 24.62 -37.25 -30.26
C TRP A 36 24.13 -37.80 -31.60
N GLN A 37 24.99 -38.40 -32.43
CA GLN A 37 24.57 -38.87 -33.76
C GLN A 37 24.00 -40.30 -33.80
N SER A 38 23.75 -40.96 -32.66
CA SER A 38 23.37 -42.38 -32.67
C SER A 38 22.24 -42.80 -31.71
N LEU A 39 21.36 -41.90 -31.25
CA LEU A 39 20.27 -42.28 -30.35
C LEU A 39 18.89 -42.10 -30.99
N ASP A 40 18.21 -43.23 -31.18
CA ASP A 40 16.86 -43.37 -31.68
C ASP A 40 15.86 -43.14 -30.53
N PHE A 41 15.15 -42.01 -30.55
CA PHE A 41 14.19 -41.63 -29.52
C PHE A 41 12.80 -42.20 -29.86
N THR A 42 12.61 -43.50 -29.63
CA THR A 42 11.27 -44.12 -29.70
C THR A 42 10.70 -44.41 -28.30
N SER A 43 9.59 -43.72 -28.02
CA SER A 43 8.53 -44.05 -27.06
C SER A 43 8.90 -44.25 -25.57
N GLN A 44 8.69 -43.21 -24.75
CA GLN A 44 8.32 -43.41 -23.35
C GLN A 44 6.80 -43.30 -23.18
N LYS A 45 6.25 -44.26 -22.44
CA LYS A 45 4.81 -44.56 -22.31
C LYS A 45 4.15 -43.64 -21.28
N PHE A 46 3.17 -42.85 -21.70
CA PHE A 46 2.27 -42.08 -20.82
C PHE A 46 1.23 -43.00 -20.15
N PRO A 47 0.94 -42.83 -18.85
CA PRO A 47 0.03 -43.72 -18.12
C PRO A 47 -1.47 -43.45 -18.33
N TYR A 48 -1.90 -42.38 -19.01
CA TYR A 48 -3.32 -42.09 -19.26
C TYR A 48 -3.63 -41.99 -20.76
N SER A 49 -4.42 -42.95 -21.23
CA SER A 49 -4.91 -43.18 -22.60
C SER A 49 -3.84 -43.16 -23.71
N GLN A 50 -3.22 -44.33 -23.93
CA GLN A 50 -2.54 -44.69 -25.19
C GLN A 50 -3.52 -44.95 -26.36
N VAL A 51 -4.57 -44.15 -26.50
CA VAL A 51 -5.37 -44.20 -27.72
C VAL A 51 -4.95 -43.02 -28.61
N PRO A 52 -3.91 -43.17 -29.45
CA PRO A 52 -3.71 -42.23 -30.53
C PRO A 52 -4.98 -42.26 -31.40
N GLY A 53 -5.73 -41.16 -31.39
CA GLY A 53 -6.69 -40.84 -32.44
C GLY A 53 -7.78 -41.88 -32.72
N GLN A 54 -8.36 -42.57 -31.73
CA GLN A 54 -9.78 -42.87 -31.92
C GLN A 54 -10.51 -41.56 -31.67
N GLU A 55 -11.02 -40.98 -32.75
CA GLU A 55 -12.02 -39.93 -32.71
C GLU A 55 -13.09 -40.34 -31.68
N PHE A 56 -13.01 -39.78 -30.47
CA PHE A 56 -14.10 -39.93 -29.53
C PHE A 56 -15.31 -39.27 -30.17
N SER A 57 -16.28 -40.08 -30.59
CA SER A 57 -17.58 -39.60 -31.03
C SER A 57 -18.20 -38.84 -29.86
N GLY A 58 -18.30 -37.52 -29.98
CA GLY A 58 -18.78 -36.64 -28.93
C GLY A 58 -18.78 -35.18 -29.40
N THR A 59 -19.47 -34.32 -28.66
CA THR A 59 -19.47 -32.88 -28.93
C THR A 59 -18.07 -32.29 -28.74
N GLN A 60 -17.78 -31.13 -29.32
CA GLN A 60 -16.53 -30.39 -29.09
C GLN A 60 -16.28 -30.17 -27.58
N ALA A 61 -17.33 -29.89 -26.81
CA ALA A 61 -17.24 -29.79 -25.36
C ALA A 61 -16.77 -31.07 -24.70
N ASN A 62 -17.29 -32.23 -25.11
CA ASN A 62 -16.84 -33.51 -24.55
C ASN A 62 -15.35 -33.75 -24.81
N GLN A 63 -14.85 -33.37 -25.99
CA GLN A 63 -13.42 -33.49 -26.32
C GLN A 63 -12.58 -32.56 -25.44
N ASN A 64 -12.96 -31.29 -25.35
CA ASN A 64 -12.23 -30.28 -24.58
C ASN A 64 -12.18 -30.61 -23.08
N VAL A 65 -13.29 -31.10 -22.51
CA VAL A 65 -13.34 -31.51 -21.09
C VAL A 65 -12.46 -32.74 -20.84
N LYS A 66 -12.38 -33.70 -21.76
CA LYS A 66 -11.44 -34.83 -21.63
C LYS A 66 -9.99 -34.36 -21.66
N LYS A 67 -9.63 -33.42 -22.54
CA LYS A 67 -8.29 -32.80 -22.56
C LYS A 67 -8.01 -32.08 -21.24
N TYR A 68 -8.99 -31.35 -20.72
CA TYR A 68 -8.91 -30.64 -19.44
C TYR A 68 -8.54 -31.58 -18.29
N TRP A 69 -9.28 -32.66 -18.08
CA TRP A 69 -9.01 -33.58 -16.97
C TRP A 69 -7.71 -34.37 -17.13
N ASN A 70 -7.30 -34.68 -18.36
CA ASN A 70 -5.98 -35.24 -18.61
C ASN A 70 -4.87 -34.29 -18.15
N LEU A 71 -4.96 -33.00 -18.52
CA LEU A 71 -4.02 -31.98 -18.10
C LEU A 71 -4.05 -31.72 -16.59
N ARG A 72 -5.24 -31.74 -15.94
CA ARG A 72 -5.34 -31.65 -14.48
C ARG A 72 -4.63 -32.81 -13.78
N ASN A 73 -4.79 -34.03 -14.29
CA ASN A 73 -4.11 -35.20 -13.74
C ASN A 73 -2.59 -35.09 -13.89
N ARG A 74 -2.11 -34.66 -15.06
CA ARG A 74 -0.69 -34.40 -15.28
C ARG A 74 -0.15 -33.32 -14.33
N LEU A 75 -0.86 -32.20 -14.18
CA LEU A 75 -0.50 -31.14 -13.24
C LEU A 75 -0.35 -31.68 -11.80
N ARG A 76 -1.35 -32.43 -11.32
CA ARG A 76 -1.38 -33.00 -9.97
C ARG A 76 -0.28 -34.03 -9.72
N ASN A 77 0.06 -34.84 -10.72
CA ASN A 77 1.00 -35.96 -10.56
C ASN A 77 2.46 -35.59 -10.86
N ASP A 78 2.69 -34.68 -11.80
CA ASP A 78 4.02 -34.42 -12.36
C ASP A 78 4.55 -33.02 -12.08
N PHE A 79 3.69 -32.04 -11.78
CA PHE A 79 4.07 -30.62 -11.70
C PHE A 79 3.83 -29.98 -10.34
N LEU A 80 3.21 -30.68 -9.39
CA LEU A 80 2.84 -30.10 -8.10
C LEU A 80 2.94 -31.12 -6.97
N LEU A 81 3.50 -30.68 -5.85
CA LEU A 81 3.50 -31.45 -4.60
C LEU A 81 2.46 -30.85 -3.64
N PHE A 82 1.48 -31.65 -3.21
CA PHE A 82 0.49 -31.23 -2.22
C PHE A 82 1.09 -31.27 -0.81
N SER A 83 1.56 -30.11 -0.35
CA SER A 83 2.10 -29.94 0.99
C SER A 83 1.97 -28.47 1.40
N THR A 84 1.85 -28.24 2.70
CA THR A 84 1.89 -26.88 3.26
C THR A 84 3.29 -26.47 3.74
N GLU A 85 4.27 -27.38 3.67
CA GLU A 85 5.70 -27.11 3.91
C GLU A 85 6.35 -26.33 2.75
N LYS A 86 7.63 -25.93 2.92
CA LYS A 86 8.42 -25.21 1.90
C LYS A 86 8.39 -25.93 0.53
N GLY A 87 8.15 -25.17 -0.54
CA GLY A 87 8.02 -25.67 -1.91
C GLY A 87 6.71 -26.41 -2.22
N GLY A 88 5.85 -26.62 -1.22
CA GLY A 88 4.55 -27.24 -1.42
C GLY A 88 3.57 -26.31 -2.14
N CYS A 89 2.76 -26.89 -3.04
CA CYS A 89 1.70 -26.22 -3.81
C CYS A 89 2.16 -25.07 -4.71
N LEU A 90 3.44 -25.08 -5.10
CA LEU A 90 3.98 -24.24 -6.16
C LEU A 90 4.05 -25.03 -7.47
N PRO A 91 3.29 -24.64 -8.51
CA PRO A 91 3.36 -25.31 -9.81
C PRO A 91 4.74 -25.15 -10.44
N MET A 92 5.32 -26.27 -10.87
CA MET A 92 6.51 -26.29 -11.71
C MET A 92 6.19 -25.72 -13.09
N GLU A 93 7.12 -24.93 -13.66
CA GLU A 93 7.02 -24.33 -15.00
C GLU A 93 7.08 -25.40 -16.10
N GLU A 94 8.16 -26.19 -16.09
CA GLU A 94 8.41 -27.20 -17.11
C GLU A 94 9.26 -28.35 -16.56
N VAL A 95 9.16 -29.50 -17.24
CA VAL A 95 10.07 -30.64 -17.07
C VAL A 95 10.83 -30.84 -18.37
N LYS A 96 12.15 -30.75 -18.31
CA LYS A 96 13.06 -31.10 -19.41
C LYS A 96 13.40 -32.59 -19.31
N LEU A 97 13.20 -33.32 -20.40
CA LEU A 97 13.49 -34.74 -20.52
C LEU A 97 14.73 -34.95 -21.39
N LEU A 98 15.73 -35.64 -20.84
CA LEU A 98 16.98 -36.00 -21.53
C LEU A 98 17.25 -37.50 -21.33
N GLY A 99 16.74 -38.32 -22.25
CA GLY A 99 16.69 -39.78 -22.05
C GLY A 99 15.79 -40.12 -20.86
N ASP A 100 16.33 -40.82 -19.86
CA ASP A 100 15.59 -41.13 -18.62
C ASP A 100 15.69 -40.03 -17.55
N LEU A 101 16.45 -38.94 -17.81
CA LEU A 101 16.60 -37.84 -16.85
C LEU A 101 15.42 -36.87 -16.94
N ARG A 102 14.82 -36.55 -15.79
CA ARG A 102 13.78 -35.53 -15.62
C ARG A 102 14.35 -34.35 -14.83
N ILE A 103 14.44 -33.19 -15.44
CA ILE A 103 14.94 -31.96 -14.80
C ILE A 103 13.78 -30.97 -14.71
N GLY A 104 13.39 -30.60 -13.50
CA GLY A 104 12.31 -29.65 -13.27
C GLY A 104 12.78 -28.19 -13.29
N LYS A 105 11.90 -27.27 -13.65
CA LYS A 105 12.17 -25.83 -13.58
C LYS A 105 10.98 -25.13 -12.94
N TRP A 106 11.21 -24.33 -11.90
CA TRP A 106 10.17 -23.54 -11.22
C TRP A 106 10.17 -22.06 -11.64
N GLY A 107 11.33 -21.48 -11.95
CA GLY A 107 11.46 -20.10 -12.42
C GLY A 107 10.62 -19.11 -11.61
N ASP A 108 10.05 -18.09 -12.29
CA ASP A 108 9.09 -17.12 -11.73
C ASP A 108 7.79 -17.82 -11.24
N SER A 109 7.86 -18.61 -10.18
CA SER A 109 6.84 -19.60 -9.81
C SER A 109 5.53 -18.97 -9.39
N THR A 110 5.57 -17.76 -8.81
CA THR A 110 4.38 -17.00 -8.43
C THR A 110 3.53 -16.54 -9.63
N ILE A 111 4.11 -16.42 -10.83
CA ILE A 111 3.30 -16.28 -12.05
C ILE A 111 2.40 -17.52 -12.17
N LYS A 112 2.99 -18.71 -12.08
CA LYS A 112 2.28 -19.98 -12.29
C LYS A 112 1.29 -20.22 -11.16
N LEU A 113 1.63 -19.82 -9.93
CA LEU A 113 0.71 -19.78 -8.80
C LEU A 113 -0.52 -18.89 -9.08
N GLY A 114 -0.32 -17.70 -9.65
CA GLY A 114 -1.42 -16.81 -10.06
C GLY A 114 -2.35 -17.45 -11.10
N TRP A 115 -1.78 -18.12 -12.10
CA TRP A 115 -2.56 -18.87 -13.08
C TRP A 115 -3.30 -20.06 -12.46
N TYR A 116 -2.66 -20.78 -11.54
CA TYR A 116 -3.25 -21.91 -10.83
C TYR A 116 -4.40 -21.48 -9.93
N LEU A 117 -4.26 -20.36 -9.22
CA LEU A 117 -5.35 -19.72 -8.48
C LEU A 117 -6.55 -19.41 -9.41
N GLY A 118 -6.29 -18.89 -10.61
CA GLY A 118 -7.32 -18.65 -11.63
C GLY A 118 -8.00 -19.93 -12.12
N VAL A 119 -7.22 -20.98 -12.39
CA VAL A 119 -7.76 -22.30 -12.77
C VAL A 119 -8.65 -22.85 -11.67
N LEU A 120 -8.21 -22.84 -10.42
CA LEU A 120 -8.97 -23.36 -9.29
C LEU A 120 -10.24 -22.55 -9.02
N GLY A 121 -10.17 -21.21 -9.07
CA GLY A 121 -11.34 -20.35 -8.88
C GLY A 121 -12.42 -20.57 -9.96
N SER A 122 -11.99 -20.71 -11.21
CA SER A 122 -12.89 -20.99 -12.34
C SER A 122 -13.37 -22.45 -12.37
N GLU A 123 -12.55 -23.41 -11.95
CA GLU A 123 -12.92 -24.83 -11.81
C GLU A 123 -14.00 -25.01 -10.74
N LEU A 124 -13.86 -24.36 -9.57
CA LEU A 124 -14.89 -24.36 -8.53
C LEU A 124 -16.22 -23.78 -9.04
N HIS A 125 -16.18 -22.76 -9.90
CA HIS A 125 -17.39 -22.20 -10.49
C HIS A 125 -18.14 -23.21 -11.36
N LEU A 126 -17.41 -23.96 -12.19
CA LEU A 126 -17.98 -25.00 -13.05
C LEU A 126 -18.50 -26.18 -12.22
N LEU A 127 -17.71 -26.68 -11.26
CA LEU A 127 -18.05 -27.81 -10.40
C LEU A 127 -19.24 -27.52 -9.48
N SER A 128 -19.38 -26.28 -9.00
CA SER A 128 -20.49 -25.86 -8.14
C SER A 128 -21.84 -25.72 -8.85
N ARG A 129 -21.87 -25.80 -10.19
CA ARG A 129 -23.05 -25.59 -11.03
C ARG A 129 -23.30 -26.78 -11.94
N SER A 130 -23.49 -27.97 -11.35
CA SER A 130 -23.80 -29.21 -12.08
C SER A 130 -25.02 -29.08 -13.01
N ASP A 131 -25.95 -28.19 -12.70
CA ASP A 131 -27.14 -27.93 -13.54
C ASP A 131 -26.78 -27.21 -14.85
N SER A 132 -25.76 -26.35 -14.83
CA SER A 132 -25.28 -25.62 -16.02
C SER A 132 -24.13 -26.33 -16.73
N TYR A 133 -23.37 -27.14 -15.99
CA TYR A 133 -22.20 -27.87 -16.50
C TYR A 133 -22.29 -29.37 -16.16
N PRO A 134 -23.31 -30.06 -16.70
CA PRO A 134 -23.53 -31.47 -16.38
C PRO A 134 -22.34 -32.32 -16.82
N SER A 135 -21.91 -33.24 -15.96
CA SER A 135 -20.76 -34.12 -16.20
C SER A 135 -19.41 -33.40 -16.37
N PHE A 136 -19.28 -32.13 -15.97
CA PHE A 136 -17.97 -31.47 -15.95
C PHE A 136 -17.03 -32.18 -14.96
N GLY A 137 -17.50 -32.53 -13.77
CA GLY A 137 -16.78 -33.30 -12.76
C GLY A 137 -17.73 -33.78 -11.67
N GLU A 138 -17.17 -34.46 -10.67
CA GLU A 138 -17.91 -35.09 -9.57
C GLU A 138 -17.81 -34.29 -8.26
N ALA A 139 -18.62 -34.68 -7.27
CA ALA A 139 -18.56 -34.09 -5.93
C ALA A 139 -17.17 -34.19 -5.27
N THR A 140 -16.42 -35.26 -5.58
CA THR A 140 -15.03 -35.44 -5.13
C THR A 140 -14.09 -34.39 -5.73
N ASP A 141 -14.34 -33.97 -6.97
CA ASP A 141 -13.52 -32.96 -7.65
C ASP A 141 -13.73 -31.58 -7.05
N LEU A 142 -14.96 -31.28 -6.64
CA LEU A 142 -15.26 -30.06 -5.90
C LEU A 142 -14.44 -29.98 -4.61
N GLN A 143 -14.40 -31.08 -3.84
CA GLN A 143 -13.59 -31.14 -2.61
C GLN A 143 -12.09 -31.06 -2.89
N ASN A 144 -11.60 -31.73 -3.93
CA ASN A 144 -10.21 -31.65 -4.35
C ASN A 144 -9.83 -30.21 -4.73
N ALA A 145 -10.65 -29.53 -5.54
CA ALA A 145 -10.42 -28.14 -5.93
C ALA A 145 -10.42 -27.18 -4.73
N MET A 146 -11.28 -27.41 -3.73
CA MET A 146 -11.27 -26.62 -2.48
C MET A 146 -9.96 -26.84 -1.68
N ARG A 147 -9.49 -28.09 -1.55
CA ARG A 147 -8.22 -28.41 -0.88
C ARG A 147 -7.02 -27.81 -1.61
N GLU A 148 -7.01 -27.90 -2.94
CA GLU A 148 -5.98 -27.30 -3.79
C GLU A 148 -5.95 -25.78 -3.65
N LEU A 149 -7.12 -25.13 -3.66
CA LEU A 149 -7.22 -23.68 -3.51
C LEU A 149 -6.74 -23.22 -2.14
N PHE A 150 -7.12 -23.94 -1.07
CA PHE A 150 -6.55 -23.72 0.24
C PHE A 150 -5.02 -23.84 0.22
N CYS A 151 -4.47 -24.88 -0.40
CA CYS A 151 -3.03 -25.07 -0.47
C CYS A 151 -2.31 -23.96 -1.26
N ALA A 152 -2.90 -23.50 -2.37
CA ALA A 152 -2.36 -22.40 -3.17
C ALA A 152 -2.35 -21.08 -2.38
N PHE A 153 -3.39 -20.79 -1.59
CA PHE A 153 -3.39 -19.64 -0.68
C PHE A 153 -2.34 -19.77 0.43
N ILE A 154 -2.16 -20.97 0.99
CA ILE A 154 -1.11 -21.24 1.96
C ILE A 154 0.28 -21.04 1.32
N ALA A 155 0.50 -21.46 0.07
CA ALA A 155 1.74 -21.17 -0.63
C ALA A 155 1.98 -19.66 -0.78
N LEU A 156 0.95 -18.89 -1.16
CA LEU A 156 1.06 -17.42 -1.25
C LEU A 156 1.36 -16.77 0.12
N GLU A 157 0.66 -17.17 1.19
CA GLU A 157 0.94 -16.69 2.54
C GLU A 157 2.37 -17.01 2.97
N ARG A 158 2.86 -18.20 2.64
CA ARG A 158 4.20 -18.65 3.01
C ARG A 158 5.27 -17.79 2.32
N LEU A 159 5.09 -17.49 1.04
CA LEU A 159 6.03 -16.67 0.26
C LEU A 159 6.02 -15.20 0.70
N ASP A 160 4.88 -14.67 1.14
CA ASP A 160 4.74 -13.33 1.77
C ASP A 160 5.42 -13.35 3.14
N ARG A 161 4.92 -14.19 4.06
CA ARG A 161 5.33 -14.25 5.47
C ARG A 161 6.82 -14.50 5.70
N PHE A 162 7.44 -15.33 4.87
CA PHE A 162 8.85 -15.71 5.02
C PHE A 162 9.74 -15.06 3.95
N GLY A 163 9.23 -14.08 3.20
CA GLY A 163 9.94 -13.45 2.09
C GLY A 163 11.24 -12.80 2.54
N GLU A 164 11.17 -11.93 3.55
CA GLU A 164 12.33 -11.25 4.11
C GLU A 164 13.33 -12.23 4.68
N GLN A 165 12.87 -13.18 5.51
CA GLN A 165 13.72 -14.22 6.09
C GLN A 165 14.46 -15.00 5.00
N SER A 166 13.80 -15.35 3.91
CA SER A 166 14.38 -16.14 2.83
C SER A 166 15.42 -15.37 2.01
N ILE A 167 15.30 -14.04 1.92
CA ILE A 167 16.34 -13.17 1.34
C ILE A 167 17.54 -13.08 2.30
N TRP A 168 17.30 -13.02 3.61
CA TRP A 168 18.35 -12.96 4.64
C TRP A 168 19.16 -14.26 4.78
N GLU A 169 18.51 -15.43 4.77
CA GLU A 169 19.15 -16.75 4.96
C GLU A 169 20.30 -17.03 3.97
N PHE A 170 20.27 -16.39 2.81
CA PHE A 170 21.25 -16.61 1.72
C PHE A 170 22.27 -15.48 1.59
N HIS A 171 22.20 -14.44 2.43
CA HIS A 171 23.24 -13.42 2.48
C HIS A 171 24.41 -13.93 3.36
N PRO A 172 25.56 -14.36 2.80
CA PRO A 172 26.54 -15.19 3.54
C PRO A 172 27.42 -14.42 4.53
N ILE A 173 26.99 -13.24 4.98
CA ILE A 173 27.86 -12.40 5.79
C ILE A 173 27.50 -12.53 7.25
N TYR A 174 28.32 -13.31 7.95
CA TYR A 174 28.50 -13.36 9.39
C TYR A 174 28.09 -12.04 10.07
N LEU A 175 26.86 -12.00 10.59
CA LEU A 175 26.26 -10.87 11.32
C LEU A 175 27.09 -10.43 12.52
N SER A 176 27.94 -11.32 13.05
CA SER A 176 28.83 -11.04 14.17
C SER A 176 29.99 -10.07 13.86
N LYS A 177 30.11 -9.57 12.62
CA LYS A 177 31.24 -8.72 12.20
C LYS A 177 30.88 -7.29 11.80
N PHE A 178 29.60 -6.90 11.84
CA PHE A 178 29.22 -5.52 11.52
C PHE A 178 28.70 -4.76 12.75
N PRO A 179 29.40 -3.72 13.23
CA PRO A 179 28.86 -2.84 14.27
C PRO A 179 27.61 -2.12 13.74
N GLY A 180 26.50 -2.20 14.49
CA GLY A 180 25.20 -1.61 14.13
C GLY A 180 24.06 -2.60 13.83
N THR A 181 24.32 -3.92 13.87
CA THR A 181 23.28 -4.96 13.74
C THR A 181 22.56 -5.28 15.06
N GLU A 182 23.09 -4.79 16.19
CA GLU A 182 22.50 -4.89 17.52
C GLU A 182 21.25 -4.00 17.62
N GLY A 183 20.06 -4.60 17.46
CA GLY A 183 18.78 -3.89 17.53
C GLY A 183 17.91 -3.98 16.26
N TYR A 184 18.30 -4.81 15.29
CA TYR A 184 17.54 -4.99 14.06
C TYR A 184 16.10 -5.47 14.32
N ARG A 185 15.11 -4.68 13.88
CA ARG A 185 13.71 -5.10 13.79
C ARG A 185 13.40 -5.47 12.35
N TRP A 186 12.84 -6.66 12.17
CA TRP A 186 12.32 -7.17 10.91
C TRP A 186 11.30 -6.18 10.34
N PRO A 187 11.54 -5.60 9.14
CA PRO A 187 10.51 -4.82 8.47
C PRO A 187 9.47 -5.80 7.93
N ASP A 188 8.38 -5.97 8.65
CA ASP A 188 7.20 -6.72 8.19
C ASP A 188 6.26 -5.74 7.49
N THR A 189 6.56 -5.44 6.22
CA THR A 189 5.65 -4.69 5.36
C THR A 189 4.82 -5.69 4.57
N PRO A 190 3.50 -5.82 4.81
CA PRO A 190 2.67 -6.81 4.13
C PRO A 190 2.69 -6.64 2.61
N GLY A 191 2.73 -7.74 1.87
CA GLY A 191 2.63 -7.74 0.41
C GLY A 191 3.94 -7.85 -0.34
N PHE A 192 5.08 -7.93 0.36
CA PHE A 192 6.35 -8.38 -0.21
C PHE A 192 6.42 -9.91 -0.19
N PHE A 193 6.64 -10.54 -1.34
CA PHE A 193 6.83 -11.98 -1.40
C PHE A 193 8.09 -12.36 -2.19
N ILE A 194 8.60 -13.57 -1.93
CA ILE A 194 9.63 -14.18 -2.76
C ILE A 194 9.04 -15.05 -3.88
N ARG A 195 9.78 -15.21 -4.98
CA ARG A 195 9.30 -15.90 -6.18
C ARG A 195 8.97 -17.38 -5.96
N ASP A 196 9.78 -18.06 -5.15
CA ASP A 196 9.56 -19.44 -4.72
C ASP A 196 10.39 -19.75 -3.47
N ASP A 197 9.99 -20.80 -2.76
CA ASP A 197 10.72 -21.39 -1.64
C ASP A 197 11.00 -22.88 -1.87
N MET A 198 11.30 -23.23 -3.13
CA MET A 198 11.51 -24.60 -3.56
C MET A 198 12.76 -25.21 -2.91
N THR A 199 12.66 -26.49 -2.56
CA THR A 199 13.76 -27.24 -1.94
C THR A 199 14.07 -28.51 -2.73
N VAL A 200 15.31 -28.98 -2.63
CA VAL A 200 15.71 -30.26 -3.25
C VAL A 200 14.82 -31.43 -2.82
N ARG A 201 14.36 -31.45 -1.56
CA ARG A 201 13.46 -32.49 -1.04
C ARG A 201 12.15 -32.57 -1.84
N VAL A 202 11.58 -31.42 -2.22
CA VAL A 202 10.36 -31.38 -3.04
C VAL A 202 10.66 -31.89 -4.45
N MET A 203 11.80 -31.52 -5.03
CA MET A 203 12.22 -32.00 -6.35
C MET A 203 12.38 -33.52 -6.38
N GLU A 204 13.00 -34.09 -5.35
CA GLU A 204 13.14 -35.55 -5.17
C GLU A 204 11.76 -36.23 -5.03
N GLN A 205 10.84 -35.65 -4.25
CA GLN A 205 9.47 -36.18 -4.09
C GLN A 205 8.66 -36.17 -5.39
N LEU A 206 8.95 -35.22 -6.29
CA LEU A 206 8.40 -35.16 -7.65
C LEU A 206 9.11 -36.07 -8.65
N ARG A 207 10.02 -36.94 -8.17
CA ARG A 207 10.75 -37.94 -8.96
C ARG A 207 11.58 -37.28 -10.07
N LEU A 208 12.25 -36.19 -9.73
CA LEU A 208 13.19 -35.51 -10.61
C LEU A 208 14.62 -35.98 -10.34
N ASN A 209 15.47 -35.84 -11.35
CA ASN A 209 16.92 -36.11 -11.29
C ASN A 209 17.75 -34.82 -11.12
N GLY A 210 17.08 -33.67 -11.15
CA GLY A 210 17.66 -32.34 -10.99
C GLY A 210 16.56 -31.28 -11.06
N GLY A 211 16.89 -30.04 -10.70
CA GLY A 211 15.96 -28.95 -10.78
C GLY A 211 16.58 -27.55 -10.73
N GLU A 212 15.88 -26.61 -11.35
CA GLU A 212 16.17 -25.18 -11.37
C GLU A 212 15.05 -24.41 -10.64
N SER A 213 15.36 -23.62 -9.62
CA SER A 213 14.40 -22.73 -8.97
C SER A 213 15.09 -21.44 -8.52
N ASP A 214 14.32 -20.40 -8.19
CA ASP A 214 14.87 -19.16 -7.63
C ASP A 214 15.34 -19.33 -6.18
N SER A 215 14.99 -20.43 -5.51
CA SER A 215 15.50 -20.80 -4.17
C SER A 215 16.73 -21.72 -4.23
N GLU A 216 16.63 -22.89 -4.87
CA GLU A 216 17.71 -23.88 -4.90
C GLU A 216 17.87 -24.49 -6.30
N ASN A 217 19.13 -24.75 -6.70
CA ASN A 217 19.45 -25.52 -7.90
C ASN A 217 20.06 -26.86 -7.51
N TRP A 218 19.67 -27.92 -8.22
CA TRP A 218 20.13 -29.29 -7.96
C TRP A 218 20.50 -30.01 -9.25
N TYR A 219 21.75 -30.48 -9.32
CA TYR A 219 22.25 -31.26 -10.45
C TYR A 219 23.11 -32.42 -9.95
N GLY A 220 22.66 -33.65 -10.19
CA GLY A 220 23.38 -34.85 -9.73
C GLY A 220 23.52 -34.87 -8.21
N ASN A 221 24.75 -34.84 -7.70
CA ASN A 221 25.03 -34.85 -6.25
C ASN A 221 25.27 -33.43 -5.67
N GLU A 222 25.17 -32.39 -6.49
CA GLU A 222 25.56 -31.04 -6.12
C GLU A 222 24.33 -30.14 -5.92
N ARG A 223 24.39 -29.32 -4.87
CA ARG A 223 23.35 -28.35 -4.50
C ARG A 223 23.94 -26.97 -4.54
N TYR A 224 23.29 -26.09 -5.29
CA TYR A 224 23.75 -24.73 -5.51
C TYR A 224 22.70 -23.74 -4.99
N PRO A 225 23.05 -22.89 -4.02
CA PRO A 225 22.19 -21.75 -3.68
C PRO A 225 22.10 -20.82 -4.89
N THR A 226 20.90 -20.33 -5.21
CA THR A 226 20.73 -19.25 -6.18
C THR A 226 21.06 -17.89 -5.54
N PRO A 227 21.52 -16.91 -6.34
CA PRO A 227 21.73 -15.56 -5.83
C PRO A 227 20.44 -14.92 -5.29
N PRO A 228 20.51 -14.18 -4.17
CA PRO A 228 19.31 -13.66 -3.49
C PRO A 228 18.49 -12.67 -4.34
N TYR A 229 19.12 -11.94 -5.26
CA TYR A 229 18.43 -11.01 -6.15
C TYR A 229 17.49 -11.70 -7.16
N ASN A 230 17.60 -13.01 -7.35
CA ASN A 230 16.66 -13.77 -8.18
C ASN A 230 15.33 -14.05 -7.47
N ARG A 231 15.26 -13.85 -6.15
CA ARG A 231 14.09 -14.23 -5.34
C ARG A 231 13.09 -13.11 -5.11
N GLU A 232 13.44 -11.86 -5.39
CA GLU A 232 12.56 -10.72 -5.19
C GLU A 232 11.35 -10.79 -6.12
N MET A 233 10.18 -10.37 -5.64
CA MET A 233 9.03 -10.22 -6.53
C MET A 233 9.25 -9.11 -7.58
N SER A 234 8.71 -9.29 -8.78
CA SER A 234 8.61 -8.30 -9.85
C SER A 234 7.15 -7.99 -10.22
N GLN A 235 6.94 -6.96 -11.05
CA GLN A 235 5.60 -6.45 -11.38
C GLN A 235 4.74 -7.49 -12.10
N ASP A 236 5.32 -8.27 -13.02
CA ASP A 236 4.65 -9.35 -13.73
C ASP A 236 4.08 -10.42 -12.78
N GLN A 237 4.83 -10.78 -11.73
CA GLN A 237 4.36 -11.70 -10.69
C GLN A 237 3.14 -11.17 -9.96
N VAL A 238 3.16 -9.88 -9.60
CA VAL A 238 2.00 -9.22 -8.98
C VAL A 238 0.81 -9.22 -9.94
N VAL A 239 0.99 -8.89 -11.21
CA VAL A 239 -0.10 -8.89 -12.21
C VAL A 239 -0.76 -10.26 -12.34
N HIS A 240 0.03 -11.33 -12.42
CA HIS A 240 -0.51 -12.68 -12.59
C HIS A 240 -1.15 -13.23 -11.31
N LEU A 241 -0.67 -12.83 -10.13
CA LEU A 241 -1.39 -13.08 -8.87
C LEU A 241 -2.73 -12.36 -8.86
N LEU A 242 -2.78 -11.06 -9.22
CA LEU A 242 -4.04 -10.31 -9.32
C LEU A 242 -5.00 -10.95 -10.33
N LEU A 243 -4.51 -11.53 -11.43
CA LEU A 243 -5.33 -12.31 -12.37
C LEU A 243 -6.05 -13.46 -11.64
N GLY A 244 -5.33 -14.32 -10.94
CA GLY A 244 -5.94 -15.44 -10.21
C GLY A 244 -6.89 -14.99 -9.11
N LEU A 245 -6.47 -14.00 -8.32
CA LEU A 245 -7.26 -13.44 -7.22
C LEU A 245 -8.55 -12.77 -7.71
N SER A 246 -8.54 -12.10 -8.87
CA SER A 246 -9.73 -11.48 -9.45
C SER A 246 -10.78 -12.50 -9.87
N ILE A 247 -10.34 -13.62 -10.45
CA ILE A 247 -11.20 -14.74 -10.85
C ILE A 247 -11.83 -15.37 -9.61
N ILE A 248 -11.05 -15.61 -8.55
CA ILE A 248 -11.58 -16.15 -7.28
C ILE A 248 -12.60 -15.17 -6.68
N LYS A 249 -12.26 -13.88 -6.61
CA LYS A 249 -13.16 -12.82 -6.10
C LYS A 249 -14.44 -12.72 -6.92
N HIS A 250 -14.42 -12.99 -8.22
CA HIS A 250 -15.61 -12.86 -9.06
C HIS A 250 -16.47 -14.14 -9.05
N LEU A 251 -15.84 -15.31 -9.20
CA LEU A 251 -16.54 -16.55 -9.54
C LEU A 251 -16.82 -17.49 -8.37
N VAL A 252 -15.99 -17.46 -7.32
CA VAL A 252 -16.13 -18.38 -6.18
C VAL A 252 -17.29 -17.94 -5.27
N PRO A 253 -18.21 -18.86 -4.88
CA PRO A 253 -19.31 -18.53 -3.98
C PRO A 253 -18.84 -18.02 -2.61
N GLU A 254 -19.57 -17.08 -2.02
CA GLU A 254 -19.23 -16.46 -0.72
C GLU A 254 -19.13 -17.44 0.43
N ASN A 255 -19.89 -18.55 0.39
CA ASN A 255 -19.94 -19.54 1.45
C ASN A 255 -18.84 -20.62 1.33
N TYR A 256 -17.99 -20.55 0.32
CA TYR A 256 -16.95 -21.57 0.10
C TYR A 256 -15.75 -21.27 0.99
N ALA A 257 -15.51 -22.17 1.92
CA ALA A 257 -14.41 -22.13 2.86
C ALA A 257 -13.85 -23.53 3.12
N TYR A 258 -12.57 -23.61 3.45
CA TYR A 258 -11.91 -24.84 3.89
C TYR A 258 -10.99 -24.51 5.07
N GLN A 259 -11.05 -25.33 6.13
CA GLN A 259 -10.26 -25.12 7.36
C GLN A 259 -10.39 -23.69 7.94
N GLY A 260 -11.59 -23.10 7.86
CA GLY A 260 -11.86 -21.72 8.33
C GLY A 260 -11.41 -20.60 7.38
N MET A 261 -10.69 -20.90 6.30
CA MET A 261 -10.30 -19.92 5.28
C MET A 261 -11.44 -19.71 4.28
N ASN A 262 -12.02 -18.51 4.27
CA ASN A 262 -12.95 -18.10 3.23
C ASN A 262 -12.19 -17.63 1.98
N PHE A 263 -12.36 -18.32 0.85
CA PHE A 263 -11.51 -18.08 -0.33
C PHE A 263 -11.70 -16.69 -0.95
N LYS A 264 -12.93 -16.18 -0.96
CA LYS A 264 -13.24 -14.88 -1.56
C LYS A 264 -12.69 -13.74 -0.72
N SER A 265 -12.86 -13.81 0.59
CA SER A 265 -12.28 -12.88 1.56
C SER A 265 -10.75 -12.92 1.50
N GLN A 266 -10.17 -14.11 1.44
CA GLN A 266 -8.72 -14.28 1.33
C GLN A 266 -8.18 -13.66 0.03
N ALA A 267 -8.90 -13.82 -1.09
CA ALA A 267 -8.51 -13.21 -2.36
C ALA A 267 -8.46 -11.68 -2.29
N ARG A 268 -9.47 -11.07 -1.67
CA ARG A 268 -9.51 -9.62 -1.43
C ARG A 268 -8.36 -9.16 -0.54
N SER A 269 -8.07 -9.91 0.52
CA SER A 269 -7.00 -9.59 1.47
C SER A 269 -5.63 -9.57 0.79
N TYR A 270 -5.27 -10.63 0.04
CA TYR A 270 -3.99 -10.65 -0.67
C TYR A 270 -3.91 -9.61 -1.77
N ALA A 271 -4.96 -9.42 -2.57
CA ALA A 271 -4.93 -8.41 -3.62
C ALA A 271 -4.68 -7.01 -3.03
N ARG A 272 -5.27 -6.72 -1.86
CA ARG A 272 -4.98 -5.48 -1.14
C ARG A 272 -3.54 -5.40 -0.68
N LYS A 273 -3.01 -6.43 0.00
CA LYS A 273 -1.60 -6.45 0.45
C LYS A 273 -0.65 -6.19 -0.73
N LEU A 274 -0.86 -6.89 -1.84
CA LEU A 274 -0.03 -6.78 -3.04
C LEU A 274 -0.07 -5.37 -3.64
N VAL A 275 -1.25 -4.78 -3.81
CA VAL A 275 -1.37 -3.44 -4.39
C VAL A 275 -0.92 -2.37 -3.42
N ASP A 276 -1.18 -2.52 -2.11
CA ASP A 276 -0.64 -1.64 -1.06
C ASP A 276 0.89 -1.66 -1.04
N TYR A 277 1.51 -2.80 -1.35
CA TYR A 277 2.95 -2.89 -1.44
C TYR A 277 3.52 -2.18 -2.67
N VAL A 278 2.93 -2.40 -3.84
CA VAL A 278 3.32 -1.70 -5.07
C VAL A 278 3.05 -0.19 -4.93
N TYR A 279 2.00 0.18 -4.20
CA TYR A 279 1.65 1.57 -3.93
C TYR A 279 2.39 2.11 -2.70
N ASP A 280 3.54 2.76 -2.94
CA ASP A 280 4.16 3.57 -1.91
C ASP A 280 3.58 5.00 -1.85
N SER A 281 3.08 5.41 -0.69
CA SER A 281 2.54 6.77 -0.48
C SER A 281 3.60 7.78 -0.02
N ARG A 282 4.88 7.39 0.06
CA ARG A 282 5.95 8.28 0.49
C ARG A 282 6.15 9.46 -0.47
N LYS A 283 6.16 10.66 0.11
CA LYS A 283 6.58 11.88 -0.57
C LYS A 283 8.11 11.95 -0.54
N VAL A 284 8.72 12.07 -1.70
CA VAL A 284 10.16 12.29 -1.85
C VAL A 284 10.41 13.77 -2.11
N SER A 285 11.33 14.37 -1.35
CA SER A 285 11.80 15.74 -1.59
C SER A 285 12.69 15.75 -2.83
N LEU A 286 12.32 16.56 -3.82
CA LEU A 286 13.22 16.88 -4.93
C LEU A 286 14.21 17.92 -4.44
N GLU A 287 15.49 17.56 -4.44
CA GLU A 287 16.58 18.47 -4.08
C GLU A 287 17.41 18.82 -5.31
N LEU A 288 17.75 20.10 -5.45
CA LEU A 288 18.73 20.60 -6.42
C LEU A 288 19.85 21.25 -5.63
N PHE A 289 21.05 20.66 -5.67
CA PHE A 289 22.21 21.09 -4.85
C PHE A 289 21.92 21.11 -3.34
N GLY A 290 21.17 20.13 -2.83
CA GLY A 290 20.78 20.06 -1.41
C GLY A 290 19.73 21.08 -0.99
N VAL A 291 19.09 21.77 -1.95
CA VAL A 291 17.98 22.68 -1.70
C VAL A 291 16.68 21.99 -2.12
N PRO A 292 15.71 21.78 -1.21
CA PRO A 292 14.39 21.26 -1.57
C PRO A 292 13.68 22.21 -2.53
N ILE A 293 13.53 21.81 -3.79
CA ILE A 293 12.82 22.56 -4.84
C ILE A 293 11.36 22.10 -4.99
N GLY A 294 10.98 21.01 -4.33
CA GLY A 294 9.62 20.51 -4.29
C GLY A 294 9.53 19.18 -3.55
N SER A 295 8.32 18.66 -3.44
CA SER A 295 8.08 17.28 -3.03
C SER A 295 7.24 16.61 -4.11
N THR A 296 7.66 15.46 -4.59
CA THR A 296 6.86 14.62 -5.48
C THR A 296 6.48 13.33 -4.76
N SER A 297 5.30 12.80 -5.04
CA SER A 297 4.95 11.46 -4.60
C SER A 297 5.62 10.48 -5.55
N LEU A 298 6.62 9.72 -5.09
CA LEU A 298 7.11 8.55 -5.84
C LEU A 298 6.19 7.38 -5.51
N SER A 299 4.97 7.43 -6.03
CA SER A 299 4.01 6.34 -5.86
C SER A 299 4.10 5.35 -7.01
N TRP A 300 3.86 4.08 -6.70
CA TRP A 300 3.91 2.93 -7.63
C TRP A 300 5.33 2.43 -7.90
N MET A 301 5.97 1.83 -6.89
CA MET A 301 7.31 1.24 -6.96
C MET A 301 7.38 -0.02 -6.10
N ILE A 302 8.20 -0.99 -6.52
CA ILE A 302 8.52 -2.16 -5.70
C ILE A 302 9.89 -1.93 -5.08
N GLU A 303 9.93 -1.87 -3.75
CA GLU A 303 11.17 -1.83 -2.99
C GLU A 303 11.45 -3.22 -2.41
N ASN A 304 12.72 -3.59 -2.27
CA ASN A 304 13.07 -4.73 -1.43
C ASN A 304 13.19 -4.22 0.01
N PRO A 305 12.53 -4.82 1.02
CA PRO A 305 12.58 -4.34 2.40
C PRO A 305 13.92 -4.66 3.11
N VAL A 306 14.74 -5.54 2.53
CA VAL A 306 16.05 -5.99 3.03
C VAL A 306 17.22 -5.19 2.43
N SER A 307 17.19 -4.91 1.13
CA SER A 307 18.30 -4.29 0.37
C SER A 307 18.69 -2.85 0.73
N PRO A 308 17.80 -1.93 1.17
CA PRO A 308 18.17 -0.58 1.60
C PRO A 308 19.21 -0.56 2.74
N LYS A 309 19.42 -1.70 3.40
CA LYS A 309 20.32 -1.85 4.55
C LYS A 309 21.58 -2.66 4.24
N VAL A 310 21.71 -3.24 3.04
CA VAL A 310 22.87 -4.02 2.59
C VAL A 310 23.62 -3.22 1.51
N ASN A 311 24.12 -2.06 1.91
CA ASN A 311 24.58 -1.03 0.99
C ASN A 311 25.99 -1.27 0.42
N TRP A 312 26.41 -2.53 0.18
CA TRP A 312 27.80 -2.75 -0.24
C TRP A 312 28.12 -4.07 -0.96
N PHE A 313 27.63 -4.31 -2.18
CA PHE A 313 28.36 -5.17 -3.12
C PHE A 313 28.32 -4.60 -4.54
N GLY A 314 29.52 -4.39 -5.07
CA GLY A 314 29.79 -3.62 -6.28
C GLY A 314 29.13 -4.13 -7.56
N SER A 315 29.07 -3.21 -8.51
CA SER A 315 28.72 -3.40 -9.92
C SER A 315 29.06 -4.80 -10.42
N CYS A 316 28.02 -5.57 -10.78
CA CYS A 316 28.14 -6.70 -11.69
C CYS A 316 28.51 -6.16 -13.08
N PRO A 317 29.75 -6.31 -13.56
CA PRO A 317 30.18 -5.72 -14.84
C PRO A 317 29.58 -6.44 -16.05
N ALA A 318 28.91 -7.58 -15.85
CA ALA A 318 28.23 -8.35 -16.89
C ALA A 318 26.73 -8.00 -17.03
N CYS A 319 26.19 -7.17 -16.14
CA CYS A 319 24.76 -6.86 -16.08
C CYS A 319 24.34 -5.65 -16.96
N VAL A 320 25.26 -5.14 -17.79
CA VAL A 320 25.15 -3.87 -18.55
C VAL A 320 24.08 -3.90 -19.66
N GLY A 321 23.37 -5.01 -19.88
CA GLY A 321 22.29 -5.12 -20.86
C GLY A 321 20.87 -4.88 -20.33
N TRP A 322 20.67 -4.83 -19.01
CA TRP A 322 19.35 -4.77 -18.37
C TRP A 322 19.05 -3.43 -17.69
N PHE A 323 20.00 -2.50 -17.74
CA PHE A 323 19.85 -1.17 -17.18
C PHE A 323 19.33 -0.21 -18.23
N ASP A 324 18.23 0.49 -17.91
CA ASP A 324 17.86 1.72 -18.58
C ASP A 324 19.01 2.74 -18.41
N PRO A 325 19.71 3.13 -19.48
CA PRO A 325 20.85 4.05 -19.40
C PRO A 325 20.43 5.50 -19.08
N PHE A 326 19.12 5.79 -18.90
CA PHE A 326 18.63 7.12 -18.58
C PHE A 326 18.29 7.37 -17.11
N HIS A 327 18.46 6.37 -16.23
CA HIS A 327 18.46 6.62 -14.79
C HIS A 327 19.89 6.92 -14.31
N PRO A 328 20.23 8.18 -13.98
CA PRO A 328 21.48 8.43 -13.27
C PRO A 328 21.48 7.57 -12.01
N LEU A 329 22.58 6.83 -11.80
CA LEU A 329 22.89 6.15 -10.55
C LEU A 329 22.92 7.19 -9.44
N ASP A 330 21.76 7.47 -8.87
CA ASP A 330 21.61 8.25 -7.67
C ASP A 330 21.83 7.28 -6.49
N PRO A 331 22.88 7.49 -5.67
CA PRO A 331 23.14 6.71 -4.47
C PRO A 331 21.95 6.62 -3.49
N ASP A 332 20.93 7.46 -3.65
CA ASP A 332 19.73 7.48 -2.81
C ASP A 332 18.61 6.53 -3.29
N HIS A 333 18.76 5.87 -4.45
CA HIS A 333 17.80 4.89 -5.00
C HIS A 333 18.20 3.41 -4.78
N ILE A 334 19.12 3.16 -3.83
CA ILE A 334 19.63 1.83 -3.49
C ILE A 334 18.57 1.09 -2.66
N GLY A 335 17.76 0.24 -3.30
CA GLY A 335 16.67 -0.51 -2.67
C GLY A 335 15.50 -0.87 -3.58
N LEU A 336 15.43 -0.25 -4.77
CA LEU A 336 14.43 -0.56 -5.79
C LEU A 336 14.67 -1.95 -6.40
N VAL A 337 13.61 -2.72 -6.64
CA VAL A 337 13.70 -3.92 -7.46
C VAL A 337 13.90 -3.48 -8.92
N THR A 338 15.11 -3.62 -9.46
CA THR A 338 15.49 -3.14 -10.80
C THR A 338 15.13 -4.11 -11.93
N ARG A 339 14.17 -5.00 -11.72
CA ARG A 339 13.78 -6.03 -12.69
C ARG A 339 12.44 -5.69 -13.31
N GLY A 340 12.41 -5.62 -14.65
CA GLY A 340 11.22 -5.27 -15.41
C GLY A 340 11.10 -3.77 -15.70
N GLN A 341 10.00 -3.40 -16.36
CA GLN A 341 9.66 -2.00 -16.57
C GLN A 341 9.19 -1.35 -15.27
N ASP A 342 9.41 -0.04 -15.17
CA ASP A 342 9.01 0.76 -14.03
C ASP A 342 7.49 0.69 -13.77
N ALA A 343 7.12 0.27 -12.56
CA ALA A 343 5.74 0.07 -12.14
C ALA A 343 4.87 1.33 -12.28
N ARG A 344 5.48 2.53 -12.31
CA ARG A 344 4.79 3.80 -12.53
C ARG A 344 4.05 3.85 -13.86
N PHE A 345 4.52 3.17 -14.91
CA PHE A 345 3.80 3.09 -16.19
C PHE A 345 2.50 2.28 -16.12
N PHE A 346 2.42 1.34 -15.18
CA PHE A 346 1.28 0.46 -14.96
C PHE A 346 0.38 0.91 -13.80
N ALA A 347 0.70 2.04 -13.16
CA ALA A 347 0.05 2.54 -11.95
C ALA A 347 -1.48 2.60 -12.03
N MET A 348 -2.02 3.15 -13.11
CA MET A 348 -3.47 3.21 -13.32
C MET A 348 -4.09 1.81 -13.50
N GLY A 349 -3.39 0.92 -14.21
CA GLY A 349 -3.80 -0.48 -14.36
C GLY A 349 -3.84 -1.22 -13.03
N PHE A 350 -2.80 -1.09 -12.20
CA PHE A 350 -2.79 -1.64 -10.84
C PHE A 350 -3.87 -1.04 -9.96
N GLN A 351 -4.09 0.27 -10.03
CA GLN A 351 -5.16 0.93 -9.29
C GLN A 351 -6.54 0.38 -9.66
N GLN A 352 -6.86 0.26 -10.95
CA GLN A 352 -8.16 -0.21 -11.41
C GLN A 352 -8.36 -1.71 -11.13
N ALA A 353 -7.33 -2.53 -11.36
CA ALA A 353 -7.38 -3.96 -11.03
C ALA A 353 -7.52 -4.16 -9.51
N GLY A 354 -6.74 -3.44 -8.71
CA GLY A 354 -6.84 -3.45 -7.25
C GLY A 354 -8.21 -2.99 -6.77
N LYS A 355 -8.75 -1.91 -7.33
CA LYS A 355 -10.08 -1.39 -6.97
C LYS A 355 -11.16 -2.40 -7.28
N TRP A 356 -11.11 -3.03 -8.45
CA TRP A 356 -12.04 -4.06 -8.84
C TRP A 356 -12.07 -5.23 -7.84
N ILE A 357 -10.92 -5.64 -7.32
CA ILE A 357 -10.84 -6.78 -6.41
C ILE A 357 -11.19 -6.38 -4.96
N THR A 358 -10.70 -5.23 -4.49
CA THR A 358 -10.66 -4.89 -3.07
C THR A 358 -11.66 -3.82 -2.63
N ASP A 359 -12.22 -3.07 -3.58
CA ASP A 359 -12.99 -1.83 -3.40
C ASP A 359 -12.18 -0.62 -2.86
N LYS A 360 -10.85 -0.75 -2.67
CA LYS A 360 -9.96 0.35 -2.25
C LYS A 360 -9.53 1.18 -3.46
N ASP A 361 -9.38 2.49 -3.23
CA ASP A 361 -8.81 3.42 -4.20
C ASP A 361 -7.40 3.83 -3.78
N TRP A 362 -6.49 3.89 -4.76
CA TRP A 362 -5.13 4.38 -4.62
C TRP A 362 -4.93 5.63 -5.45
N TYR A 363 -4.10 6.55 -4.97
CA TYR A 363 -3.80 7.76 -5.73
C TYR A 363 -2.93 7.44 -6.95
N VAL A 364 -3.33 7.95 -8.11
CA VAL A 364 -2.55 7.91 -9.35
C VAL A 364 -2.38 9.34 -9.82
N SER A 365 -1.15 9.73 -10.14
CA SER A 365 -0.87 11.08 -10.62
C SER A 365 -1.40 11.29 -12.05
N PRO A 366 -1.73 12.53 -12.46
CA PRO A 366 -2.17 12.81 -13.82
C PRO A 366 -1.21 12.32 -14.91
N ALA A 367 0.10 12.36 -14.66
CA ALA A 367 1.10 11.84 -15.59
C ALA A 367 0.96 10.32 -15.81
N GLN A 368 0.77 9.56 -14.73
CA GLN A 368 0.57 8.11 -14.78
C GLN A 368 -0.75 7.72 -15.47
N ILE A 369 -1.81 8.52 -15.31
CA ILE A 369 -3.07 8.34 -16.05
C ILE A 369 -2.82 8.51 -17.56
N VAL A 370 -2.10 9.55 -17.97
CA VAL A 370 -1.76 9.78 -19.38
C VAL A 370 -0.89 8.65 -19.93
N SER A 371 0.12 8.20 -19.17
CA SER A 371 0.96 7.06 -19.55
C SER A 371 0.14 5.80 -19.80
N TRP A 372 -0.79 5.48 -18.91
CA TRP A 372 -1.66 4.32 -19.06
C TRP A 372 -2.63 4.43 -20.25
N SER A 373 -3.19 5.62 -20.49
CA SER A 373 -4.01 5.87 -21.68
C SER A 373 -3.19 5.71 -22.97
N ALA A 374 -1.91 6.08 -22.98
CA ALA A 374 -1.07 5.88 -24.15
C ALA A 374 -0.84 4.37 -24.46
N LEU A 375 -0.95 3.49 -23.47
CA LEU A 375 -0.82 2.05 -23.66
C LEU A 375 -2.04 1.42 -24.35
N SER A 376 -3.16 2.12 -24.50
CA SER A 376 -4.29 1.63 -25.31
C SER A 376 -4.04 1.75 -26.82
N GLU A 377 -3.05 2.55 -27.23
CA GLU A 377 -2.72 2.75 -28.64
C GLU A 377 -1.99 1.54 -29.23
N VAL A 378 -2.37 1.15 -30.45
CA VAL A 378 -1.84 -0.04 -31.13
C VAL A 378 -0.35 0.12 -31.40
N GLY A 379 0.47 -0.77 -30.86
CA GLY A 379 1.92 -0.78 -31.07
C GLY A 379 2.72 0.06 -30.06
N ALA A 380 2.06 0.68 -29.07
CA ALA A 380 2.75 1.29 -27.93
C ALA A 380 3.57 0.27 -27.12
N MET A 381 3.17 -1.01 -27.18
CA MET A 381 3.86 -2.15 -26.58
C MET A 381 4.17 -3.18 -27.66
N SER A 382 5.44 -3.31 -28.05
CA SER A 382 5.86 -4.24 -29.11
C SER A 382 6.41 -5.57 -28.56
N THR A 383 6.65 -5.66 -27.26
CA THR A 383 7.27 -6.82 -26.61
C THR A 383 6.24 -7.63 -25.82
N PRO A 384 6.14 -8.95 -26.04
CA PRO A 384 5.25 -9.83 -25.29
C PRO A 384 5.35 -9.71 -23.77
N ASP A 385 6.56 -9.50 -23.23
CA ASP A 385 6.85 -9.37 -21.80
C ASP A 385 6.06 -8.23 -21.11
N ASN A 386 5.78 -7.14 -21.84
CA ASN A 386 5.00 -6.02 -21.28
C ASN A 386 3.52 -6.11 -21.70
N SER A 387 3.24 -6.65 -22.90
CA SER A 387 1.87 -6.77 -23.42
C SER A 387 1.00 -7.61 -22.50
N HIS A 388 1.49 -8.74 -22.00
CA HIS A 388 0.70 -9.58 -21.10
C HIS A 388 0.38 -8.90 -19.76
N MET A 389 1.27 -8.04 -19.25
CA MET A 389 1.04 -7.28 -18.02
C MET A 389 -0.05 -6.23 -18.22
N THR A 390 0.08 -5.42 -19.27
CA THR A 390 -0.90 -4.40 -19.63
C THR A 390 -2.27 -5.02 -19.88
N MET A 391 -2.34 -6.06 -20.71
CA MET A 391 -3.59 -6.75 -21.03
C MET A 391 -4.19 -7.43 -19.79
N GLY A 392 -3.37 -8.01 -18.91
CA GLY A 392 -3.81 -8.59 -17.65
C GLY A 392 -4.48 -7.57 -16.74
N LEU A 393 -3.79 -6.46 -16.43
CA LEU A 393 -4.33 -5.38 -15.61
C LEU A 393 -5.58 -4.76 -16.24
N ALA A 394 -5.56 -4.52 -17.55
CA ALA A 394 -6.69 -3.93 -18.26
C ALA A 394 -7.92 -4.84 -18.29
N ALA A 395 -7.72 -6.15 -18.47
CA ALA A 395 -8.80 -7.13 -18.43
C ALA A 395 -9.46 -7.20 -17.05
N ILE A 396 -8.65 -7.17 -15.97
CA ILE A 396 -9.13 -7.19 -14.59
C ILE A 396 -9.90 -5.92 -14.25
N GLY A 397 -9.31 -4.75 -14.51
CA GLY A 397 -9.85 -3.46 -14.09
C GLY A 397 -10.89 -2.83 -15.02
N ASN A 398 -11.16 -3.44 -16.19
CA ASN A 398 -11.88 -2.80 -17.30
C ASN A 398 -11.33 -1.40 -17.61
N SER A 399 -10.00 -1.34 -17.73
CA SER A 399 -9.22 -0.14 -17.44
C SER A 399 -9.41 1.06 -18.36
N TRP A 400 -9.90 0.85 -19.58
CA TRP A 400 -10.19 1.91 -20.54
C TRP A 400 -11.71 2.08 -20.77
N GLY A 401 -12.55 1.56 -19.87
CA GLY A 401 -14.00 1.65 -19.96
C GLY A 401 -14.55 0.89 -21.17
N GLU A 402 -15.51 1.49 -21.88
CA GLU A 402 -16.24 0.86 -22.99
C GLU A 402 -15.35 0.39 -24.15
N ILE A 403 -14.18 1.01 -24.35
CA ILE A 403 -13.24 0.62 -25.42
C ILE A 403 -12.30 -0.52 -25.02
N THR A 404 -12.27 -0.93 -23.75
CA THR A 404 -11.36 -1.97 -23.25
C THR A 404 -11.44 -3.27 -24.06
N PRO A 405 -12.63 -3.80 -24.41
CA PRO A 405 -12.73 -5.04 -25.16
C PRO A 405 -12.07 -4.94 -26.55
N ASP A 406 -12.29 -3.83 -27.26
CA ASP A 406 -11.72 -3.61 -28.61
C ASP A 406 -10.20 -3.43 -28.58
N VAL A 407 -9.69 -2.73 -27.57
CA VAL A 407 -8.25 -2.56 -27.34
C VAL A 407 -7.60 -3.91 -27.03
N LEU A 408 -8.19 -4.68 -26.11
CA LEU A 408 -7.69 -6.03 -25.76
C LEU A 408 -7.72 -6.97 -26.97
N MET A 409 -8.78 -6.92 -27.79
CA MET A 409 -8.85 -7.72 -29.01
C MET A 409 -7.76 -7.35 -30.02
N THR A 410 -7.50 -6.06 -30.17
CA THR A 410 -6.48 -5.56 -31.10
C THR A 410 -5.08 -5.96 -30.63
N GLN A 411 -4.77 -5.78 -29.34
CA GLN A 411 -3.49 -6.21 -28.75
C GLN A 411 -3.32 -7.73 -28.78
N ALA A 412 -4.38 -8.49 -28.49
CA ALA A 412 -4.34 -9.96 -28.53
C ALA A 412 -3.91 -10.49 -29.89
N SER A 413 -4.29 -9.81 -30.98
CA SER A 413 -3.94 -10.22 -32.35
C SER A 413 -2.44 -10.17 -32.66
N GLN A 414 -1.66 -9.37 -31.92
CA GLN A 414 -0.23 -9.20 -32.16
C GLN A 414 0.58 -10.41 -31.64
N HIS A 415 0.17 -10.99 -30.51
CA HIS A 415 0.91 -12.05 -29.84
C HIS A 415 0.10 -13.34 -29.61
N ASP A 416 -1.13 -13.41 -30.12
CA ASP A 416 -2.05 -14.53 -29.93
C ASP A 416 -2.58 -14.65 -28.48
N PHE A 417 -2.68 -13.51 -27.78
CA PHE A 417 -3.06 -13.41 -26.36
C PHE A 417 -4.57 -13.28 -26.12
N TYR A 418 -5.36 -14.11 -26.81
CA TYR A 418 -6.83 -14.03 -26.78
C TYR A 418 -7.46 -14.39 -25.42
N LEU A 419 -6.68 -14.88 -24.45
CA LEU A 419 -7.18 -15.11 -23.10
C LEU A 419 -7.61 -13.81 -22.39
N TYR A 420 -6.87 -12.70 -22.54
CA TYR A 420 -7.19 -11.47 -21.80
C TYR A 420 -8.52 -10.81 -22.21
N PRO A 421 -8.89 -10.68 -23.50
CA PRO A 421 -10.23 -10.22 -23.84
C PRO A 421 -11.33 -11.18 -23.36
N LEU A 422 -11.07 -12.49 -23.33
CA LEU A 422 -11.98 -13.47 -22.74
C LEU A 422 -12.11 -13.30 -21.22
N LEU A 423 -11.01 -13.08 -20.51
CA LEU A 423 -10.97 -12.79 -19.09
C LEU A 423 -11.80 -11.54 -18.76
N ASN A 424 -11.63 -10.48 -19.55
CA ASN A 424 -12.40 -9.25 -19.39
C ASN A 424 -13.91 -9.51 -19.51
N ALA A 425 -14.34 -10.27 -20.53
CA ALA A 425 -15.76 -10.61 -20.71
C ALA A 425 -16.33 -11.48 -19.57
N VAL A 426 -15.50 -12.31 -18.93
CA VAL A 426 -15.92 -13.11 -17.76
C VAL A 426 -16.03 -12.25 -16.51
N LEU A 427 -15.09 -11.33 -16.27
CA LEU A 427 -15.10 -10.47 -15.09
C LEU A 427 -16.11 -9.31 -15.21
N HIS A 428 -16.38 -8.86 -16.43
CA HIS A 428 -17.25 -7.73 -16.79
C HIS A 428 -18.30 -8.21 -17.80
N PRO A 429 -19.39 -8.86 -17.36
CA PRO A 429 -20.36 -9.53 -18.25
C PRO A 429 -21.05 -8.62 -19.28
N GLU A 430 -21.01 -7.31 -19.08
CA GLU A 430 -21.44 -6.31 -20.06
C GLU A 430 -20.59 -6.32 -21.35
N ASN A 431 -19.33 -6.74 -21.26
CA ASN A 431 -18.36 -6.79 -22.34
C ASN A 431 -18.41 -8.12 -23.11
N GLN A 432 -19.60 -8.52 -23.58
CA GLN A 432 -19.86 -9.82 -24.23
C GLN A 432 -18.78 -10.24 -25.23
N ILE A 433 -18.47 -11.54 -25.30
CA ILE A 433 -17.48 -12.02 -26.27
C ILE A 433 -17.99 -11.86 -27.71
N SER A 434 -17.17 -11.27 -28.57
CA SER A 434 -17.46 -11.13 -30.00
C SER A 434 -17.40 -12.48 -30.72
N ALA A 435 -18.11 -12.62 -31.84
CA ALA A 435 -18.06 -13.84 -32.66
C ALA A 435 -16.64 -14.16 -33.17
N GLY A 436 -15.84 -13.12 -33.43
CA GLY A 436 -14.43 -13.27 -33.81
C GLY A 436 -13.58 -13.84 -32.69
N LEU A 437 -13.75 -13.34 -31.46
CA LEU A 437 -13.09 -13.90 -30.28
C LEU A 437 -13.52 -15.34 -30.04
N GLU A 438 -14.82 -15.62 -30.06
CA GLU A 438 -15.38 -16.96 -29.87
C GLU A 438 -14.76 -17.98 -30.84
N THR A 439 -14.69 -17.64 -32.13
CA THR A 439 -14.07 -18.49 -33.15
C THR A 439 -12.59 -18.76 -32.87
N LYS A 440 -11.85 -17.74 -32.42
CA LYS A 440 -10.43 -17.90 -32.07
C LYS A 440 -10.23 -18.79 -30.85
N ILE A 441 -11.02 -18.60 -29.80
CA ILE A 441 -10.92 -19.42 -28.58
C ILE A 441 -11.27 -20.88 -28.88
N LEU A 442 -12.33 -21.15 -29.64
CA LEU A 442 -12.68 -22.52 -30.06
C LEU A 442 -11.54 -23.17 -30.84
N SER A 443 -10.94 -22.45 -31.80
CA SER A 443 -9.78 -22.96 -32.55
C SER A 443 -8.58 -23.28 -31.66
N LEU A 444 -8.34 -22.49 -30.60
CA LEU A 444 -7.28 -22.74 -29.62
C LEU A 444 -7.58 -23.98 -28.76
N LEU A 445 -8.82 -24.14 -28.29
CA LEU A 445 -9.22 -25.30 -27.49
C LEU A 445 -9.08 -26.61 -28.30
N GLU A 446 -9.44 -26.54 -29.59
CA GLU A 446 -9.34 -27.67 -30.51
C GLU A 446 -7.89 -28.02 -30.85
N SER A 447 -7.00 -27.02 -30.94
CA SER A 447 -5.61 -27.22 -31.36
C SER A 447 -4.70 -27.85 -30.30
N VAL A 448 -5.08 -27.84 -29.01
CA VAL A 448 -4.22 -28.45 -27.97
C VAL A 448 -4.13 -29.97 -28.19
N PRO A 449 -2.91 -30.54 -28.17
CA PRO A 449 -2.74 -31.98 -28.31
C PRO A 449 -3.19 -32.73 -27.05
N TRP A 450 -3.66 -33.96 -27.24
CA TRP A 450 -4.12 -34.85 -26.16
C TRP A 450 -3.03 -35.23 -25.17
N SER A 451 -1.77 -35.31 -25.62
CA SER A 451 -0.60 -35.55 -24.79
C SER A 451 -0.30 -34.39 -23.82
N GLY A 452 -1.01 -33.27 -23.94
CA GLY A 452 -0.81 -32.04 -23.19
C GLY A 452 0.22 -31.11 -23.84
N THR A 453 0.43 -29.95 -23.22
CA THR A 453 1.31 -28.89 -23.72
C THR A 453 2.80 -29.24 -23.55
N GLY A 454 3.66 -28.66 -24.40
CA GLY A 454 5.08 -28.98 -24.51
C GLY A 454 5.53 -29.48 -25.89
N THR A 455 6.82 -29.74 -26.04
CA THR A 455 7.55 -29.77 -27.32
C THR A 455 7.86 -31.17 -27.88
N ILE A 456 6.98 -32.16 -27.66
CA ILE A 456 7.17 -33.46 -28.33
C ILE A 456 6.75 -33.35 -29.80
N GLY A 457 7.69 -32.97 -30.68
CA GLY A 457 7.59 -33.12 -32.13
C GLY A 457 6.37 -32.47 -32.80
N PHE A 458 5.75 -31.48 -32.15
CA PHE A 458 4.46 -30.93 -32.57
C PHE A 458 4.56 -29.49 -33.05
N GLN A 459 3.99 -29.23 -34.23
CA GLN A 459 3.66 -27.90 -34.74
C GLN A 459 2.19 -27.65 -34.43
N GLY A 460 1.88 -26.74 -33.51
CA GLY A 460 0.50 -26.57 -33.05
C GLY A 460 0.25 -25.46 -32.04
N GLY A 461 1.24 -24.61 -31.76
CA GLY A 461 1.09 -23.43 -30.92
C GLY A 461 1.12 -23.68 -29.41
N TRP A 462 1.38 -24.89 -28.94
CA TRP A 462 1.33 -25.24 -27.51
C TRP A 462 2.66 -25.71 -26.97
N SER A 463 3.75 -25.27 -27.59
CA SER A 463 5.10 -25.73 -27.28
C SER A 463 5.76 -24.96 -26.11
N SER A 464 5.28 -23.75 -25.81
CA SER A 464 5.70 -22.97 -24.63
C SER A 464 5.10 -23.49 -23.33
N GLU A 465 5.66 -23.06 -22.20
CA GLU A 465 5.12 -23.30 -20.85
C GLU A 465 3.81 -22.54 -20.59
N ASN A 466 3.66 -21.37 -21.20
CA ASN A 466 2.44 -20.57 -21.15
C ASN A 466 2.31 -19.72 -22.41
N ARG A 467 1.32 -20.07 -23.23
CA ARG A 467 1.03 -19.44 -24.53
C ARG A 467 0.62 -17.96 -24.45
N PHE A 468 0.20 -17.48 -23.29
CA PHE A 468 -0.40 -16.14 -23.15
C PHE A 468 0.54 -15.12 -22.49
N ILE A 469 1.79 -15.51 -22.28
CA ILE A 469 2.86 -14.63 -21.78
C ILE A 469 4.15 -14.74 -22.60
N ARG A 470 4.24 -15.72 -23.50
CA ARG A 470 5.40 -15.94 -24.38
C ARG A 470 5.18 -15.39 -25.78
N ARG A 471 6.26 -15.23 -26.53
CA ARG A 471 6.17 -14.70 -27.88
C ARG A 471 5.55 -15.75 -28.79
N LYS A 472 4.81 -15.30 -29.79
CA LYS A 472 4.12 -16.20 -30.74
C LYS A 472 5.09 -17.17 -31.42
N GLU A 473 6.30 -16.73 -31.70
CA GLU A 473 7.34 -17.58 -32.31
C GLU A 473 7.81 -18.69 -31.36
N ASP A 474 7.69 -18.49 -30.05
CA ASP A 474 8.06 -19.49 -29.04
C ASP A 474 7.00 -20.60 -28.93
N HIS A 475 5.77 -20.38 -29.42
CA HIS A 475 4.66 -21.33 -29.34
C HIS A 475 4.79 -22.54 -30.28
N ASP A 476 5.61 -22.41 -31.32
CA ASP A 476 5.88 -23.43 -32.33
C ASP A 476 7.36 -23.85 -32.35
N LYS A 477 8.18 -23.34 -31.42
CA LYS A 477 9.59 -23.72 -31.35
C LYS A 477 9.71 -25.17 -30.95
N ILE A 478 10.45 -25.93 -31.75
CA ILE A 478 10.93 -27.28 -31.42
C ILE A 478 12.32 -27.10 -30.78
N PRO A 479 12.51 -27.35 -29.48
CA PRO A 479 13.79 -27.25 -28.82
C PRO A 479 14.77 -28.22 -29.46
N THR A 480 15.96 -27.71 -29.76
CA THR A 480 17.09 -28.52 -30.20
C THR A 480 17.77 -29.12 -28.97
N GLY A 481 17.54 -30.41 -28.67
CA GLY A 481 18.38 -31.17 -27.73
C GLY A 481 17.69 -31.82 -26.52
N TYR A 482 16.43 -31.47 -26.22
CA TYR A 482 15.64 -32.10 -25.15
C TYR A 482 14.14 -31.96 -25.42
N ILE A 483 13.33 -32.82 -24.82
CA ILE A 483 11.88 -32.73 -24.85
C ILE A 483 11.43 -31.91 -23.64
N THR A 484 10.56 -30.93 -23.83
CA THR A 484 9.96 -30.15 -22.73
C THR A 484 8.50 -30.55 -22.53
N GLN A 485 8.12 -30.72 -21.28
CA GLN A 485 6.76 -30.93 -20.83
C GLN A 485 6.31 -29.74 -19.97
N SER A 486 5.19 -29.11 -20.31
CA SER A 486 4.61 -27.97 -19.57
C SER A 486 3.43 -28.38 -18.66
N HIS A 487 3.07 -27.54 -17.69
CA HIS A 487 1.99 -27.82 -16.73
C HIS A 487 0.56 -27.66 -17.31
N GLY A 488 0.39 -26.90 -18.41
CA GLY A 488 -0.90 -26.73 -19.11
C GLY A 488 -1.92 -25.80 -18.46
N LEU A 489 -1.50 -24.91 -17.54
CA LEU A 489 -2.41 -24.00 -16.81
C LEU A 489 -3.07 -22.99 -17.76
N ASP A 490 -2.39 -22.63 -18.84
CA ASP A 490 -2.89 -21.77 -19.89
C ASP A 490 -4.10 -22.37 -20.60
N PHE A 491 -4.04 -23.64 -20.99
CA PHE A 491 -5.19 -24.36 -21.56
C PHE A 491 -6.31 -24.53 -20.53
N LEU A 492 -5.98 -24.95 -19.30
CA LEU A 492 -6.96 -25.17 -18.25
C LEU A 492 -7.78 -23.89 -17.97
N LEU A 493 -7.10 -22.75 -17.89
CA LEU A 493 -7.77 -21.48 -17.67
C LEU A 493 -8.60 -21.04 -18.88
N LEU A 494 -8.04 -21.17 -20.09
CA LEU A 494 -8.75 -20.88 -21.35
C LEU A 494 -10.07 -21.67 -21.45
N HIS A 495 -10.01 -22.98 -21.17
CA HIS A 495 -11.16 -23.86 -21.15
C HIS A 495 -12.24 -23.34 -20.19
N ASN A 496 -11.86 -23.06 -18.95
CA ASN A 496 -12.83 -22.68 -17.93
C ASN A 496 -13.49 -21.34 -18.27
N LEU A 497 -12.70 -20.32 -18.62
CA LEU A 497 -13.24 -19.00 -18.96
C LEU A 497 -14.14 -19.05 -20.20
N PHE A 498 -13.84 -19.90 -21.18
CA PHE A 498 -14.68 -20.05 -22.37
C PHE A 498 -16.06 -20.59 -22.01
N TYR A 499 -16.15 -21.72 -21.30
CA TYR A 499 -17.44 -22.31 -20.95
C TYR A 499 -18.22 -21.51 -19.89
N ILE A 500 -17.53 -20.70 -19.08
CA ILE A 500 -18.18 -19.72 -18.20
C ILE A 500 -18.82 -18.59 -19.02
N SER A 501 -18.12 -18.04 -20.02
CA SER A 501 -18.67 -16.99 -20.89
C SER A 501 -19.72 -17.51 -21.89
N LYS A 502 -19.65 -18.80 -22.26
CA LYS A 502 -20.56 -19.45 -23.21
C LYS A 502 -21.11 -20.80 -22.69
N PRO A 503 -21.98 -20.79 -21.66
CA PRO A 503 -22.53 -22.03 -21.09
C PRO A 503 -23.28 -22.90 -22.11
N ASN A 504 -23.93 -22.28 -23.10
CA ASN A 504 -24.66 -22.99 -24.16
C ASN A 504 -23.76 -23.86 -25.06
N HIS A 505 -22.45 -23.65 -25.06
CA HIS A 505 -21.50 -24.51 -25.76
C HIS A 505 -21.15 -25.77 -24.95
N PHE A 506 -21.55 -25.84 -23.68
CA PHE A 506 -21.29 -26.98 -22.80
C PHE A 506 -22.45 -27.98 -22.83
N PHE A 507 -22.50 -28.83 -23.86
CA PHE A 507 -23.54 -29.85 -23.99
C PHE A 507 -22.95 -31.18 -24.48
N GLY A 508 -23.64 -32.29 -24.17
CA GLY A 508 -23.24 -33.63 -24.62
C GLY A 508 -21.93 -34.14 -23.99
N VAL A 509 -21.58 -33.63 -22.81
CA VAL A 509 -20.41 -34.08 -22.04
C VAL A 509 -20.75 -35.35 -21.27
N THR A 510 -19.90 -36.36 -21.40
CA THR A 510 -20.00 -37.62 -20.68
C THR A 510 -19.08 -37.62 -19.47
N GLN A 511 -19.44 -38.37 -18.43
CA GLN A 511 -18.64 -38.53 -17.22
C GLN A 511 -17.20 -38.96 -17.56
N ASN A 512 -16.23 -38.30 -16.95
CA ASN A 512 -14.81 -38.61 -17.13
C ASN A 512 -14.27 -39.51 -16.02
N GLU A 513 -13.12 -40.13 -16.29
CA GLU A 513 -12.39 -40.89 -15.28
C GLU A 513 -12.03 -40.00 -14.09
N GLN A 514 -12.22 -40.55 -12.89
CA GLN A 514 -11.98 -39.81 -11.66
C GLN A 514 -10.49 -39.48 -11.50
N PRO A 515 -10.14 -38.22 -11.19
CA PRO A 515 -8.78 -37.86 -10.91
C PRO A 515 -8.32 -38.37 -9.54
N ALA A 516 -7.02 -38.29 -9.29
CA ALA A 516 -6.42 -38.70 -8.03
C ALA A 516 -7.01 -37.89 -6.84
N TYR A 517 -7.29 -38.60 -5.75
CA TYR A 517 -7.70 -38.00 -4.48
C TYR A 517 -6.59 -37.11 -3.93
N ILE A 518 -6.94 -35.88 -3.55
CA ILE A 518 -6.03 -34.96 -2.86
C ILE A 518 -6.13 -35.19 -1.35
N PRO A 519 -5.02 -35.41 -0.64
CA PRO A 519 -5.04 -35.61 0.81
C PRO A 519 -5.62 -34.40 1.54
N ASP A 520 -6.19 -34.62 2.73
CA ASP A 520 -6.55 -33.51 3.61
C ASP A 520 -5.29 -32.77 4.05
N LEU A 521 -5.37 -31.44 3.99
CA LEU A 521 -4.26 -30.54 4.32
C LEU A 521 -4.59 -29.82 5.62
N SER A 522 -3.69 -29.92 6.60
CA SER A 522 -3.82 -29.18 7.85
C SER A 522 -3.32 -27.76 7.70
N VAL A 523 -3.95 -26.84 8.43
CA VAL A 523 -3.42 -25.48 8.62
C VAL A 523 -2.00 -25.60 9.20
N PRO A 524 -0.98 -24.98 8.59
CA PRO A 524 0.36 -24.97 9.13
C PRO A 524 0.37 -24.37 10.54
N ASN A 525 1.03 -25.04 11.47
CA ASN A 525 1.37 -24.45 12.75
C ASN A 525 2.62 -23.58 12.60
N TRP A 526 2.52 -22.52 11.80
CA TRP A 526 3.58 -21.51 11.76
C TRP A 526 3.54 -20.75 13.07
N GLU A 527 4.69 -20.65 13.74
CA GLU A 527 4.83 -19.68 14.82
C GLU A 527 4.37 -18.34 14.28
N ILE A 528 3.33 -17.78 14.88
CA ILE A 528 2.78 -16.49 14.49
C ILE A 528 3.95 -15.51 14.63
N PRO A 529 4.51 -14.95 13.54
CA PRO A 529 5.45 -13.84 13.67
C PRO A 529 4.73 -12.78 14.49
N PRO A 530 5.39 -12.13 15.47
CA PRO A 530 4.75 -11.29 16.48
C PRO A 530 3.65 -10.41 15.86
N SER A 531 2.41 -10.91 16.02
CA SER A 531 1.14 -10.41 15.49
C SER A 531 1.17 -9.48 14.26
N TYR A 532 0.83 -10.04 13.10
CA TYR A 532 0.24 -9.42 11.89
C TYR A 532 -1.07 -8.66 12.09
N LYS A 533 -1.38 -8.31 13.33
CA LYS A 533 -2.55 -7.52 13.62
C LYS A 533 -2.09 -6.08 13.56
N LEU A 534 -1.96 -5.53 12.35
CA LEU A 534 -1.58 -4.14 12.17
C LEU A 534 -2.63 -3.30 12.89
N PRO A 535 -2.28 -2.68 14.03
CA PRO A 535 -3.25 -1.89 14.74
C PRO A 535 -3.67 -0.70 13.86
N PRO A 536 -4.88 -0.17 14.04
CA PRO A 536 -5.32 1.01 13.33
C PRO A 536 -4.30 2.14 13.48
N ILE A 537 -3.90 2.73 12.36
CA ILE A 537 -2.93 3.83 12.32
C ILE A 537 -3.68 5.15 12.29
N GLY A 538 -3.12 6.18 12.90
CA GLY A 538 -3.73 7.49 12.88
C GLY A 538 -2.83 8.58 13.42
N TYR A 539 -3.31 9.81 13.32
CA TYR A 539 -2.66 10.98 13.88
C TYR A 539 -3.71 11.94 14.46
N ALA A 540 -3.27 12.70 15.46
CA ALA A 540 -4.10 13.71 16.11
C ALA A 540 -3.68 15.10 15.62
N ILE A 541 -4.65 15.97 15.40
CA ILE A 541 -4.48 17.33 14.91
C ILE A 541 -4.98 18.26 16.00
N GLN A 542 -4.11 19.16 16.46
CA GLN A 542 -4.52 20.33 17.23
C GLN A 542 -5.10 21.38 16.28
N GLU A 543 -6.31 21.86 16.55
CA GLU A 543 -6.91 23.00 15.84
C GLU A 543 -6.61 24.33 16.56
N THR A 544 -7.04 25.44 15.96
CA THR A 544 -6.81 26.79 16.49
C THR A 544 -7.40 26.94 17.89
N PRO A 545 -6.60 27.30 18.91
CA PRO A 545 -7.08 27.58 20.26
C PRO A 545 -8.09 28.73 20.30
N VAL A 546 -9.15 28.57 21.10
CA VAL A 546 -10.12 29.62 21.41
C VAL A 546 -9.97 30.00 22.88
N ILE A 547 -9.75 31.28 23.15
CA ILE A 547 -9.56 31.80 24.51
C ILE A 547 -10.86 32.46 24.95
N HIS A 548 -11.48 31.93 26.02
CA HIS A 548 -12.75 32.45 26.54
C HIS A 548 -12.55 33.35 27.76
N ASN A 549 -13.04 34.59 27.66
CA ASN A 549 -13.21 35.61 28.71
C ASN A 549 -11.95 36.02 29.50
N THR A 550 -11.32 37.12 29.07
CA THR A 550 -10.03 37.64 29.55
C THR A 550 -10.07 38.44 30.87
N CYS A 551 -11.22 38.56 31.55
CA CYS A 551 -11.36 39.47 32.70
C CYS A 551 -11.90 38.82 34.00
N THR A 552 -12.08 37.51 34.03
CA THR A 552 -12.47 36.78 35.27
C THR A 552 -11.47 35.67 35.52
N LEU A 553 -11.13 35.40 36.78
CA LEU A 553 -10.21 34.33 37.23
C LEU A 553 -10.60 32.90 36.78
N ALA A 554 -11.71 32.74 36.04
CA ALA A 554 -12.20 31.51 35.45
C ALA A 554 -11.91 31.40 33.94
N SER A 555 -10.86 32.05 33.44
CA SER A 555 -10.48 31.98 32.01
C SER A 555 -9.79 30.66 31.68
N ASN A 556 -10.36 29.93 30.73
CA ASN A 556 -9.80 28.68 30.20
C ASN A 556 -9.49 28.84 28.71
N ALA A 557 -8.44 28.18 28.25
CA ALA A 557 -8.17 27.99 26.82
C ALA A 557 -8.87 26.71 26.37
N GLU A 558 -9.64 26.80 25.29
CA GLU A 558 -10.29 25.66 24.65
C GLU A 558 -9.55 25.33 23.35
N VAL A 559 -9.02 24.12 23.25
CA VAL A 559 -8.24 23.66 22.10
C VAL A 559 -8.96 22.45 21.49
N PRO A 560 -9.61 22.60 20.33
CA PRO A 560 -10.22 21.47 19.66
C PRO A 560 -9.16 20.51 19.11
N ILE A 561 -9.44 19.21 19.22
CA ILE A 561 -8.58 18.12 18.76
C ILE A 561 -9.38 17.23 17.82
N ARG A 562 -8.85 16.96 16.63
CA ARG A 562 -9.40 16.00 15.67
C ARG A 562 -8.46 14.83 15.49
N ILE A 563 -9.01 13.62 15.41
CA ILE A 563 -8.25 12.39 15.13
C ILE A 563 -8.58 11.90 13.72
N GLU A 564 -7.56 11.65 12.92
CA GLU A 564 -7.66 10.99 11.62
C GLU A 564 -7.03 9.60 11.74
N TRP A 565 -7.66 8.60 11.11
CA TRP A 565 -7.21 7.21 11.22
C TRP A 565 -7.58 6.41 9.98
N GLU A 566 -6.86 5.32 9.80
CA GLU A 566 -7.11 4.29 8.80
C GLU A 566 -7.00 2.91 9.45
N ASP A 567 -7.90 2.02 9.04
CA ASP A 567 -7.81 0.61 9.37
C ASP A 567 -7.11 -0.13 8.20
N PRO A 568 -5.99 -0.81 8.45
CA PRO A 568 -5.31 -1.67 7.47
C PRO A 568 -6.24 -2.71 6.83
N TYR A 569 -7.37 -3.06 7.46
CA TYR A 569 -8.38 -3.97 6.92
C TYR A 569 -9.57 -3.27 6.25
N GLY A 570 -9.61 -1.94 6.24
CA GLY A 570 -10.56 -1.11 5.48
C GLY A 570 -11.90 -0.85 6.17
N LYS A 571 -12.05 -1.26 7.43
CA LYS A 571 -13.27 -1.04 8.22
C LYS A 571 -13.08 0.16 9.15
N ARG A 572 -12.92 1.35 8.56
CA ARG A 572 -12.71 2.59 9.32
C ARG A 572 -13.80 2.84 10.39
N ASP A 573 -15.03 2.40 10.13
CA ASP A 573 -16.17 2.62 11.01
C ASP A 573 -16.18 1.73 12.27
N THR A 574 -15.46 0.62 12.29
CA THR A 574 -15.40 -0.30 13.45
C THR A 574 -14.35 0.09 14.49
N VAL A 575 -13.32 0.84 14.09
CA VAL A 575 -12.24 1.29 14.99
C VAL A 575 -12.77 2.18 16.12
N ARG A 576 -12.61 1.76 17.38
CA ARG A 576 -12.92 2.55 18.58
C ARG A 576 -11.78 3.53 18.87
N ILE A 577 -12.12 4.77 19.23
CA ILE A 577 -11.14 5.82 19.59
C ILE A 577 -11.43 6.26 21.02
N GLU A 578 -10.44 6.12 21.89
CA GLU A 578 -10.57 6.35 23.33
C GLU A 578 -9.47 7.28 23.82
N LEU A 579 -9.78 8.15 24.78
CA LEU A 579 -8.75 8.89 25.52
C LEU A 579 -8.08 7.89 26.49
N GLU A 580 -6.78 7.63 26.33
CA GLU A 580 -6.08 6.63 27.13
C GLU A 580 -5.91 7.11 28.59
N SER A 581 -5.55 8.38 28.76
CA SER A 581 -5.45 9.02 30.06
C SER A 581 -5.63 10.53 29.95
N GLN A 582 -6.11 11.15 31.04
CA GLN A 582 -6.07 12.60 31.18
C GLN A 582 -4.60 13.07 31.23
N PRO A 583 -4.32 14.33 30.83
CA PRO A 583 -2.98 14.85 30.85
C PRO A 583 -2.38 14.85 32.26
N SER A 584 -1.16 14.34 32.40
CA SER A 584 -0.50 14.13 33.70
C SER A 584 0.00 15.42 34.35
N SER A 585 0.16 16.49 33.58
CA SER A 585 0.61 17.80 34.08
C SER A 585 -0.42 18.49 34.97
N GLY A 586 -1.69 18.11 34.89
CA GLY A 586 -2.80 18.79 35.59
C GLY A 586 -3.06 20.21 35.07
N ASN A 587 -2.57 20.54 33.87
CA ASN A 587 -2.74 21.85 33.23
C ASN A 587 -4.09 22.00 32.53
N GLY A 588 -4.69 20.88 32.13
CA GLY A 588 -6.01 20.86 31.52
C GLY A 588 -6.70 19.50 31.59
N ILE A 589 -7.90 19.45 31.04
CA ILE A 589 -8.77 18.28 30.99
C ILE A 589 -9.29 18.13 29.56
N VAL A 590 -9.29 16.91 29.05
CA VAL A 590 -9.82 16.57 27.73
C VAL A 590 -11.23 15.99 27.86
N PHE A 591 -12.14 16.50 27.05
CA PHE A 591 -13.54 16.08 26.95
C PHE A 591 -13.81 15.50 25.56
N SER A 592 -14.60 14.43 25.48
CA SER A 592 -15.19 14.00 24.20
C SER A 592 -16.32 14.95 23.81
N THR A 593 -16.43 15.31 22.53
CA THR A 593 -17.55 16.13 22.04
C THR A 593 -18.77 15.29 21.64
N GLY A 594 -18.78 13.99 21.94
CA GLY A 594 -19.83 13.05 21.51
C GLY A 594 -19.73 12.61 20.05
N THR A 595 -18.76 13.14 19.30
CA THR A 595 -18.40 12.67 17.95
C THR A 595 -17.19 11.76 18.06
N LYS A 596 -17.20 10.62 17.33
CA LYS A 596 -16.19 9.55 17.40
C LYS A 596 -14.73 10.03 17.33
N ASN A 597 -14.46 11.09 16.58
CA ASN A 597 -13.10 11.56 16.28
C ASN A 597 -12.80 13.00 16.72
N LYS A 598 -13.63 13.60 17.58
CA LYS A 598 -13.44 14.98 18.05
C LYS A 598 -13.41 15.05 19.57
N PHE A 599 -12.43 15.80 20.06
CA PHE A 599 -12.16 16.03 21.47
C PHE A 599 -11.92 17.51 21.71
N LEU A 600 -12.10 17.95 22.95
CA LEU A 600 -11.87 19.33 23.38
C LEU A 600 -10.96 19.32 24.60
N TYR A 601 -9.77 19.89 24.47
CA TYR A 601 -8.91 20.14 25.61
C TYR A 601 -9.27 21.49 26.23
N LYS A 602 -9.53 21.54 27.54
CA LYS A 602 -9.69 22.78 28.31
C LYS A 602 -8.54 22.92 29.29
N GLY A 603 -7.69 23.92 29.07
CA GLY A 603 -6.54 24.17 29.92
C GLY A 603 -6.56 25.54 30.58
N LYS A 604 -5.64 25.70 31.54
CA LYS A 604 -5.40 26.98 32.21
C LYS A 604 -4.90 28.01 31.21
N PHE A 605 -5.28 29.27 31.40
CA PHE A 605 -4.74 30.39 30.64
C PHE A 605 -3.69 31.18 31.45
N TRP A 606 -3.88 31.33 32.77
CA TRP A 606 -3.05 32.17 33.64
C TRP A 606 -1.98 31.41 34.41
N GLY A 607 -0.78 32.00 34.50
CA GLY A 607 0.33 31.53 35.36
C GLY A 607 1.66 31.36 34.63
N GLN A 608 1.65 31.32 33.29
CA GLN A 608 2.84 31.21 32.44
C GLN A 608 2.53 31.69 31.01
N TRP A 609 3.56 32.10 30.27
CA TRP A 609 3.44 32.60 28.89
C TRP A 609 3.12 31.53 27.86
N TRP A 610 3.42 30.26 28.18
CA TRP A 610 3.25 29.14 27.27
C TRP A 610 2.79 27.94 28.06
N TRP A 611 1.73 27.29 27.58
CA TRP A 611 1.24 26.03 28.12
C TRP A 611 1.54 24.92 27.14
N GLU A 612 2.00 23.80 27.67
CA GLU A 612 2.26 22.58 26.92
C GLU A 612 1.78 21.38 27.72
N ASP A 613 1.12 20.45 27.05
CA ASP A 613 0.61 19.23 27.65
C ASP A 613 0.62 18.07 26.66
N SER A 614 0.78 16.84 27.17
CA SER A 614 0.75 15.64 26.33
C SER A 614 -0.56 14.89 26.53
N VAL A 615 -1.27 14.70 25.43
CA VAL A 615 -2.54 13.96 25.39
C VAL A 615 -2.32 12.69 24.59
N ARG A 616 -2.83 11.56 25.10
CA ARG A 616 -2.71 10.27 24.42
C ARG A 616 -4.06 9.65 24.13
N PHE A 617 -4.24 9.20 22.89
CA PHE A 617 -5.44 8.52 22.41
C PHE A 617 -5.09 7.10 22.01
N LYS A 618 -6.02 6.16 22.23
CA LYS A 618 -5.92 4.77 21.83
C LYS A 618 -6.93 4.47 20.74
N LEU A 619 -6.48 3.86 19.65
CA LEU A 619 -7.34 3.33 18.58
C LEU A 619 -7.40 1.83 18.74
N THR A 620 -8.58 1.22 18.68
CA THR A 620 -8.76 -0.23 18.83
C THR A 620 -9.71 -0.75 17.75
N ASP A 621 -9.31 -1.73 16.93
CA ASP A 621 -10.18 -2.33 15.91
C ASP A 621 -11.15 -3.38 16.49
N GLU A 622 -11.95 -4.02 15.63
CA GLU A 622 -12.88 -5.10 16.02
C GLU A 622 -12.19 -6.38 16.51
N ASP A 623 -10.92 -6.56 16.16
CA ASP A 623 -10.09 -7.72 16.52
C ASP A 623 -9.25 -7.45 17.79
N GLU A 624 -9.57 -6.37 18.50
CA GLU A 624 -8.95 -5.86 19.73
C GLU A 624 -7.49 -5.37 19.60
N ASN A 625 -7.05 -5.04 18.39
CA ASN A 625 -5.70 -4.52 18.16
C ASN A 625 -5.69 -3.05 18.34
N SER A 626 -4.63 -2.55 19.00
CA SER A 626 -4.59 -1.15 19.36
C SER A 626 -3.25 -0.48 19.17
N THR A 627 -3.32 0.80 18.82
CA THR A 627 -2.20 1.73 18.71
C THR A 627 -2.51 2.97 19.52
N SER A 628 -1.49 3.59 20.10
CA SER A 628 -1.64 4.84 20.83
C SER A 628 -1.00 6.00 20.05
N ILE A 629 -1.74 7.10 19.91
CA ILE A 629 -1.30 8.36 19.32
C ILE A 629 -1.00 9.34 20.46
N ASN A 630 0.19 9.96 20.42
CA ASN A 630 0.53 11.07 21.32
C ASN A 630 0.38 12.40 20.57
N LEU A 631 -0.33 13.35 21.18
CA LEU A 631 -0.45 14.73 20.74
C LEU A 631 0.20 15.65 21.76
N LEU A 632 1.04 16.57 21.30
CA LEU A 632 1.51 17.69 22.11
C LEU A 632 0.56 18.86 21.89
N VAL A 633 -0.22 19.19 22.92
CA VAL A 633 -1.12 20.35 22.91
C VAL A 633 -0.35 21.55 23.43
N SER A 634 -0.23 22.60 22.63
CA SER A 634 0.48 23.83 23.03
C SER A 634 -0.28 25.09 22.64
N TYR A 635 -0.29 26.07 23.53
CA TYR A 635 -1.01 27.33 23.30
C TYR A 635 -0.43 28.46 24.18
N PRO A 636 -0.56 29.72 23.73
CA PRO A 636 -0.09 30.86 24.50
C PRO A 636 -0.92 31.04 25.78
N GLY A 637 -0.22 31.32 26.88
CA GLY A 637 -0.80 31.71 28.16
C GLY A 637 -0.49 33.17 28.50
N SER A 638 -0.92 33.59 29.69
CA SER A 638 -0.62 34.91 30.22
C SER A 638 -0.08 34.83 31.64
N MET A 639 0.89 35.68 31.98
CA MET A 639 1.27 35.93 33.37
C MET A 639 0.46 37.11 33.90
N ALA A 640 -0.15 36.95 35.08
CA ALA A 640 -0.83 38.06 35.74
C ALA A 640 0.21 39.15 36.08
N ALA A 641 0.13 40.30 35.42
CA ALA A 641 0.79 41.51 35.90
C ALA A 641 -0.01 42.04 37.10
N ALA A 642 0.68 42.61 38.09
CA ALA A 642 -0.02 43.35 39.15
C ALA A 642 -0.84 44.48 38.50
N PRO A 643 -2.11 44.70 38.90
CA PRO A 643 -2.87 45.83 38.41
C PRO A 643 -2.14 47.12 38.80
N ASP A 644 -1.90 48.00 37.82
CA ASP A 644 -1.29 49.30 38.10
C ASP A 644 -2.37 50.21 38.72
N ILE A 645 -1.98 51.02 39.71
CA ILE A 645 -2.93 51.79 40.51
C ILE A 645 -2.70 53.27 40.24
N GLY A 646 -3.79 54.02 40.12
CA GLY A 646 -3.75 55.47 39.99
C GLY A 646 -4.80 56.12 40.87
N ALA A 647 -4.61 57.39 41.21
CA ALA A 647 -5.66 58.19 41.83
C ALA A 647 -5.77 59.53 41.10
N VAL A 648 -6.99 60.02 40.95
CA VAL A 648 -7.27 61.36 40.44
C VAL A 648 -7.88 62.14 41.59
N GLY A 649 -7.26 63.27 41.94
CA GLY A 649 -7.72 64.16 43.00
C GLY A 649 -8.20 65.49 42.48
N ALA A 650 -9.17 66.08 43.17
CA ALA A 650 -9.58 67.47 42.95
C ALA A 650 -9.66 68.21 44.30
N PRO A 651 -9.27 69.49 44.35
CA PRO A 651 -9.47 70.31 45.54
C PRO A 651 -10.97 70.51 45.76
N THR A 652 -11.46 70.13 46.93
CA THR A 652 -12.88 70.26 47.28
C THR A 652 -13.15 71.48 48.14
N ARG A 653 -12.17 71.94 48.91
CA ARG A 653 -12.32 73.09 49.81
C ARG A 653 -10.96 73.71 50.16
N VAL A 654 -10.88 75.04 50.17
CA VAL A 654 -9.73 75.79 50.68
C VAL A 654 -10.17 76.60 51.89
N VAL A 655 -9.46 76.47 53.00
CA VAL A 655 -9.73 77.20 54.25
C VAL A 655 -8.54 78.10 54.56
N VAL A 656 -8.79 79.38 54.79
CA VAL A 656 -7.76 80.33 55.23
C VAL A 656 -7.84 80.47 56.75
N ASN A 657 -6.75 80.15 57.45
CA ASN A 657 -6.70 80.14 58.91
C ASN A 657 -6.07 81.41 59.51
N GLY A 658 -5.37 82.23 58.70
CA GLY A 658 -4.79 83.50 59.15
C GLY A 658 -4.63 84.53 58.04
N TRP A 659 -4.79 85.81 58.40
CA TRP A 659 -4.71 86.96 57.48
C TRP A 659 -3.78 88.03 58.04
N PHE A 660 -3.07 88.75 57.17
CA PHE A 660 -2.30 89.94 57.53
C PHE A 660 -2.46 91.02 56.46
N ALA A 661 -2.88 92.22 56.87
CA ALA A 661 -3.14 93.35 55.99
C ALA A 661 -4.03 93.02 54.76
N GLY A 662 -5.04 92.17 54.94
CA GLY A 662 -5.96 91.76 53.86
C GLY A 662 -5.44 90.64 52.96
N ILE A 663 -4.24 90.12 53.21
CA ILE A 663 -3.63 89.03 52.44
C ILE A 663 -3.65 87.74 53.28
N PRO A 664 -4.11 86.60 52.73
CA PRO A 664 -4.16 85.34 53.48
C PRO A 664 -2.74 84.78 53.66
N LEU A 665 -2.33 84.52 54.90
CA LEU A 665 -0.95 84.10 55.23
C LEU A 665 -0.77 82.58 55.26
N TYR A 666 -1.77 81.83 55.71
CA TYR A 666 -1.72 80.37 55.76
C TYR A 666 -3.13 79.77 55.87
N GLY A 667 -3.25 78.50 55.51
CA GLY A 667 -4.52 77.80 55.48
C GLY A 667 -4.36 76.31 55.25
N THR A 668 -5.47 75.63 54.96
CA THR A 668 -5.49 74.22 54.58
C THR A 668 -6.28 74.02 53.30
N ILE A 669 -5.85 73.11 52.44
CA ILE A 669 -6.59 72.64 51.26
C ILE A 669 -7.05 71.22 51.54
N GLU A 670 -8.36 70.98 51.43
CA GLU A 670 -8.96 69.65 51.45
C GLU A 670 -9.12 69.16 50.01
N MET A 671 -8.61 67.96 49.73
CA MET A 671 -8.68 67.33 48.43
C MET A 671 -9.35 65.96 48.56
N GLU A 672 -10.23 65.61 47.63
CA GLU A 672 -10.87 64.30 47.55
C GLU A 672 -10.29 63.52 46.37
N PHE A 673 -9.81 62.30 46.64
CA PHE A 673 -9.18 61.44 45.65
C PHE A 673 -10.06 60.24 45.34
N GLN A 674 -10.19 59.90 44.05
CA GLN A 674 -10.81 58.66 43.60
C GLN A 674 -9.74 57.71 43.06
N VAL A 675 -9.70 56.49 43.58
CA VAL A 675 -8.71 55.46 43.23
C VAL A 675 -9.21 54.59 42.06
N TYR A 676 -8.33 54.31 41.12
CA TYR A 676 -8.59 53.48 39.94
C TYR A 676 -7.60 52.32 39.88
N SER A 677 -8.10 51.16 39.45
CA SER A 677 -7.27 50.02 39.04
C SER A 677 -7.14 50.02 37.51
N MET A 678 -5.92 49.87 37.02
CA MET A 678 -5.58 49.77 35.60
C MET A 678 -5.00 48.37 35.35
N ASP A 679 -5.71 47.53 34.60
CA ASP A 679 -5.15 46.25 34.16
C ASP A 679 -4.51 46.45 32.77
N PRO A 680 -3.17 46.35 32.64
CA PRO A 680 -2.49 46.56 31.37
C PRO A 680 -2.79 45.47 30.33
N ASN A 681 -3.44 44.36 30.71
CA ASN A 681 -3.65 43.20 29.85
C ASN A 681 -5.07 43.10 29.25
N CYS A 682 -5.94 44.10 29.46
CA CYS A 682 -7.34 44.09 29.00
C CYS A 682 -7.57 44.94 27.72
N VAL A 683 -8.23 44.37 26.70
CA VAL A 683 -8.83 45.10 25.56
C VAL A 683 -10.34 45.27 25.81
N PRO A 684 -10.96 46.44 25.58
CA PRO A 684 -12.31 46.72 26.09
C PRO A 684 -13.44 45.95 25.37
N PRO A 685 -14.48 45.49 26.08
CA PRO A 685 -15.83 45.43 25.51
C PRO A 685 -16.45 46.85 25.44
N GLN A 686 -17.38 47.02 24.49
CA GLN A 686 -18.09 48.25 24.04
C GLN A 686 -18.66 49.19 25.14
N PRO A 687 -19.00 50.45 24.81
CA PRO A 687 -18.62 51.65 25.57
C PRO A 687 -19.51 51.96 26.78
N ALA A 688 -18.86 52.33 27.89
CA ALA A 688 -19.43 53.08 29.00
C ALA A 688 -18.43 54.21 29.38
N PRO A 689 -18.88 55.34 29.95
CA PRO A 689 -18.20 56.63 29.82
C PRO A 689 -16.80 56.64 30.46
N TRP A 690 -15.78 56.90 29.64
CA TRP A 690 -14.35 56.76 29.97
C TRP A 690 -13.71 58.05 30.50
N LEU A 691 -12.63 57.90 31.29
CA LEU A 691 -11.62 58.92 31.54
C LEU A 691 -10.33 58.53 30.80
N ILE A 692 -9.84 59.36 29.88
CA ILE A 692 -8.57 59.16 29.15
C ILE A 692 -7.44 59.73 30.00
N THR A 693 -6.49 58.89 30.42
CA THR A 693 -5.21 59.34 31.02
C THR A 693 -4.09 59.15 30.01
N GLY A 694 -3.05 59.99 30.05
CA GLY A 694 -2.07 60.23 28.99
C GLY A 694 -1.10 59.09 28.60
N THR A 695 -1.48 57.83 28.75
CA THR A 695 -0.77 56.69 28.15
C THR A 695 -1.69 55.98 27.15
N ARG A 696 -1.19 55.69 25.95
CA ARG A 696 -1.99 55.11 24.86
C ARG A 696 -2.52 53.73 25.27
N ASN A 697 -3.85 53.57 25.23
CA ASN A 697 -4.61 52.31 25.25
C ASN A 697 -4.76 51.54 26.59
N THR A 698 -4.93 52.21 27.73
CA THR A 698 -5.24 51.54 29.01
C THR A 698 -6.63 51.91 29.55
N VAL A 699 -7.42 50.92 29.98
CA VAL A 699 -8.77 51.11 30.53
C VAL A 699 -8.69 51.13 32.07
N ALA A 700 -9.22 52.19 32.70
CA ALA A 700 -9.23 52.35 34.15
C ALA A 700 -10.63 52.04 34.72
N PHE A 701 -10.71 51.13 35.70
CA PHE A 701 -11.96 50.79 36.38
C PHE A 701 -12.03 51.50 37.74
N PRO A 702 -13.12 52.23 38.05
CA PRO A 702 -13.34 52.74 39.39
C PRO A 702 -13.65 51.57 40.32
N ILE A 703 -12.75 51.30 41.26
CA ILE A 703 -13.03 50.37 42.35
C ILE A 703 -13.93 51.13 43.32
N SER A 704 -15.16 50.66 43.52
CA SER A 704 -16.23 51.20 44.40
C SER A 704 -15.77 51.94 45.69
N PRO A 705 -16.59 52.85 46.26
CA PRO A 705 -16.36 54.29 46.38
C PRO A 705 -15.31 54.66 47.44
N LEU A 706 -14.08 54.16 47.35
CA LEU A 706 -13.01 54.58 48.25
C LEU A 706 -12.55 55.98 47.86
N ARG A 707 -13.24 56.98 48.41
CA ARG A 707 -12.80 58.37 48.42
C ARG A 707 -12.06 58.61 49.73
N PHE A 708 -10.81 59.04 49.63
CA PHE A 708 -10.08 59.51 50.81
C PHE A 708 -9.87 61.01 50.71
N ARG A 709 -9.91 61.67 51.87
CA ARG A 709 -9.69 63.11 51.99
C ARG A 709 -8.32 63.38 52.57
N ALA A 710 -7.53 64.19 51.89
CA ALA A 710 -6.27 64.72 52.41
C ALA A 710 -6.46 66.20 52.76
N ILE A 711 -5.93 66.61 53.92
CA ILE A 711 -5.92 68.01 54.35
C ILE A 711 -4.46 68.44 54.45
N VAL A 712 -4.06 69.40 53.64
CA VAL A 712 -2.67 69.84 53.56
C VAL A 712 -2.56 71.32 53.91
N GLY A 713 -1.61 71.67 54.79
CA GLY A 713 -1.36 73.04 55.21
C GLY A 713 -0.49 73.80 54.21
N TRP A 714 -0.83 75.07 53.94
CA TRP A 714 -0.06 75.95 53.05
C TRP A 714 0.23 77.29 53.73
N THR A 715 1.28 77.99 53.28
CA THR A 715 1.61 79.36 53.71
C THR A 715 1.92 80.24 52.51
N ILE A 716 1.75 81.56 52.61
CA ILE A 716 2.01 82.50 51.52
C ILE A 716 3.48 82.53 51.07
N PHE A 717 4.40 82.16 51.96
CA PHE A 717 5.82 82.06 51.65
C PHE A 717 6.21 80.74 50.99
N ALA A 718 5.27 79.78 50.92
CA ALA A 718 5.41 78.48 50.27
C ALA A 718 4.10 78.15 49.53
N LEU A 719 3.76 78.99 48.54
CA LEU A 719 2.58 78.83 47.68
C LEU A 719 2.66 77.59 46.79
N HIS A 720 3.86 77.09 46.53
CA HIS A 720 4.10 75.81 45.86
C HIS A 720 4.60 74.82 46.91
N GLY A 721 3.87 73.73 47.09
CA GLY A 721 4.23 72.66 48.01
C GLY A 721 3.98 71.29 47.39
N ASN A 722 4.72 70.29 47.87
CA ASN A 722 4.48 68.91 47.51
C ASN A 722 4.27 68.05 48.77
N ALA A 723 3.34 67.12 48.69
CA ALA A 723 3.12 66.07 49.67
C ALA A 723 3.02 64.75 48.93
N SER A 724 3.35 63.65 49.58
CA SER A 724 3.17 62.33 48.99
C SER A 724 2.24 61.46 49.81
N VAL A 725 1.40 60.69 49.12
CA VAL A 725 0.56 59.66 49.72
C VAL A 725 0.95 58.32 49.13
N ASN A 726 1.37 57.40 49.99
CA ASN A 726 1.66 56.04 49.58
C ASN A 726 0.38 55.21 49.57
N LEU A 727 -0.04 54.79 48.37
CA LEU A 727 -1.11 53.83 48.23
C LEU A 727 -0.52 52.43 48.13
N GLN A 728 -0.94 51.54 49.02
CA GLN A 728 -0.54 50.14 48.99
C GLN A 728 -1.76 49.30 48.68
N ALA A 729 -1.70 48.51 47.61
CA ALA A 729 -2.72 47.50 47.35
C ALA A 729 -2.22 46.11 47.70
N ALA A 730 -3.14 45.29 48.19
CA ALA A 730 -2.91 43.89 48.46
C ALA A 730 -4.04 43.07 47.84
N THR A 731 -3.68 41.94 47.22
CA THR A 731 -4.62 40.89 46.88
C THR A 731 -4.55 39.76 47.91
N ASN A 732 -5.60 38.95 47.95
CA ASN A 732 -5.76 37.77 48.81
C ASN A 732 -4.75 36.64 48.53
N VAL A 733 -3.85 36.79 47.54
CA VAL A 733 -2.81 35.80 47.20
C VAL A 733 -1.39 36.36 47.29
N GLY A 734 -1.24 37.64 47.68
CA GLY A 734 0.05 38.25 47.96
C GLY A 734 0.78 38.82 46.73
N THR A 735 0.78 40.15 46.61
CA THR A 735 1.96 41.01 46.40
C THR A 735 1.51 42.45 46.58
N THR A 736 2.36 43.26 47.22
CA THR A 736 2.09 44.65 47.60
C THR A 736 2.83 45.60 46.66
N GLN A 737 2.11 46.21 45.71
CA GLN A 737 2.64 47.38 45.03
C GLN A 737 2.32 48.60 45.90
N THR A 738 3.36 49.28 46.37
CA THR A 738 3.24 50.60 47.00
C THR A 738 3.56 51.64 45.95
N LYS A 739 2.60 52.50 45.63
CA LYS A 739 2.80 53.60 44.68
C LYS A 739 2.68 54.91 45.43
N GLU A 740 3.76 55.68 45.36
CA GLU A 740 3.80 57.04 45.88
C GLU A 740 3.10 57.98 44.89
N ILE A 741 2.06 58.66 45.35
CA ILE A 741 1.36 59.68 44.58
C ILE A 741 1.77 61.04 45.12
N TRP A 742 2.38 61.84 44.24
CA TRP A 742 2.75 63.22 44.54
C TRP A 742 1.54 64.12 44.36
N ILE A 743 1.25 64.89 45.39
CA ILE A 743 0.26 65.96 45.42
C ILE A 743 1.05 67.25 45.38
N GLU A 744 1.00 67.93 44.24
CA GLU A 744 1.56 69.26 44.05
C GLU A 744 0.41 70.27 44.09
N TRP A 745 0.58 71.36 44.84
CA TRP A 745 -0.38 72.46 44.89
C TRP A 745 0.31 73.81 44.77
#